data_AF-A0A5K7YZW7-F1
#
_entry.id   AF-A0A5K7YZW7-F1
#
_cell.length_a   1.000
_cell.length_b   1.000
_cell.length_c   1.000
_cell.angle_alpha   90.00
_cell.angle_beta   90.00
_cell.angle_gamma   90.00
#
_symmetry.space_group_name_H-M   'P 1'
#
loop_
_entity.id
_entity.type
_entity.pdbx_description
1 polymer ?
#
loop_
_entity_poly.entity_id
_entity_poly.type
_entity_poly.pdbx_seq_one_letter_code
_entity_poly.pdbx_strand_id
1 'polypeptide(L)'
;MSSKAFNKRPLFFLLALLMLFCPPAWASPVQVTDDAGNDLHLSEPPKRVVSLVPSATEILFAIGAGDSLVGITHHSTGVRGAAGKSIIGGFFSPSMERVMALNPDLVIGSDIHSQAIGKIDGDVPVLVMNTRRMEDAFRHMELLGTLFQRQAQADALIAKNRRQIDLIARKVAAIPEDKRKRVMRLMGRDRIMTPGSDSFQNEMIRAAGGIAPDFGKAGSVVPVTEDEWMAFNPQFLYGCGGDRQAAETFFSQDGWAAVDAVRQHRIYFFPCELTCRAGAHVGDFVSWLASLIYREEFSDTANEMLPRQVVQTRPLAIDLNCVDRARITTSIIQDFPNKSLIIDFKTPRSLVSTLEGQRSEVLTVGNHYSPPPCWALMPMGGLDPLYQCICPVIGKKRSSTAFLFTGADMDNLAVKKEIFKAMTVYALVTAGVRGNAVRMSRDVGNYYEPGTINMIFLTNMRLTPRAMTRAIISATEGKTAALQDLDIRSSYQPLNAAATGTGTDNIIVVAGDGPVIDNAGGHSKMGELIARTAYAGLREAIFKQNGIVGGRDIFQRLFDRHLSISQLVSGSHCDCLGEANAFAGKIEQVLLDPRYQGFLEAAMALSDGAERETVSDFGFYENWCLDVAGRIAGSKVDHLVDHFSGDAYPAPLSMALNAIFTGLAEKGEP
;
A
#
# COMPACT_ATOMS: atom_id res chain seq x y z
N MET A 1 5.58 -28.07 -64.61
CA MET A 1 6.57 -29.02 -64.00
C MET A 1 7.40 -28.18 -63.03
N SER A 2 7.49 -28.41 -61.72
CA SER A 2 7.36 -29.60 -60.87
C SER A 2 6.99 -29.15 -59.45
N SER A 3 5.94 -29.70 -58.84
CA SER A 3 5.62 -29.45 -57.43
C SER A 3 6.56 -30.29 -56.55
N LYS A 4 7.28 -29.63 -55.63
CA LYS A 4 8.06 -30.33 -54.59
C LYS A 4 7.13 -30.60 -53.41
N ALA A 5 6.71 -31.85 -53.26
CA ALA A 5 5.98 -32.31 -52.10
C ALA A 5 6.88 -32.23 -50.85
N PHE A 6 6.53 -31.35 -49.91
CA PHE A 6 7.19 -31.24 -48.62
C PHE A 6 6.82 -32.46 -47.77
N ASN A 7 7.78 -33.37 -47.56
CA ASN A 7 7.58 -34.59 -46.79
C ASN A 7 7.46 -34.21 -45.30
N LYS A 8 6.25 -34.27 -44.71
CA LYS A 8 5.96 -33.88 -43.31
C LYS A 8 6.40 -34.92 -42.27
N ARG A 9 6.87 -36.09 -42.69
CA ARG A 9 7.29 -37.21 -41.82
C ARG A 9 8.44 -36.92 -40.85
N PRO A 10 9.53 -36.21 -41.22
CA PRO A 10 10.63 -35.93 -40.29
C PRO A 10 10.24 -34.90 -39.21
N LEU A 11 9.32 -33.97 -39.48
CA LEU A 11 8.84 -33.00 -38.50
C LEU A 11 7.96 -33.66 -37.41
N PHE A 12 7.18 -34.67 -37.80
CA PHE A 12 6.35 -35.43 -36.86
C PHE A 12 7.20 -36.33 -35.93
N PHE A 13 8.26 -36.94 -36.47
CA PHE A 13 9.22 -37.70 -35.65
C PHE A 13 10.02 -36.81 -34.69
N LEU A 14 10.39 -35.59 -35.11
CA LEU A 14 11.10 -34.65 -34.25
C LEU A 14 10.23 -34.16 -33.08
N LEU A 15 8.94 -33.87 -33.32
CA LEU A 15 7.99 -33.49 -32.27
C LEU A 15 7.67 -34.66 -31.31
N ALA A 16 7.55 -35.89 -31.83
CA ALA A 16 7.32 -37.07 -31.00
C ALA A 16 8.54 -37.41 -30.12
N LEU A 17 9.76 -37.21 -30.64
CA LEU A 17 11.00 -37.40 -29.87
C LEU A 17 11.18 -36.32 -28.78
N LEU A 18 10.76 -35.08 -29.05
CA LEU A 18 10.74 -33.99 -28.06
C LEU A 18 9.71 -34.21 -26.93
N MET A 19 8.61 -34.93 -27.19
CA MET A 19 7.67 -35.33 -26.13
C MET A 19 8.16 -36.52 -25.29
N LEU A 20 9.06 -37.36 -25.82
CA LEU A 20 9.65 -38.51 -25.11
C LEU A 20 10.81 -38.15 -24.17
N PHE A 21 11.36 -36.93 -24.27
CA PHE A 21 12.43 -36.41 -23.39
C PHE A 21 11.96 -35.28 -22.46
N CYS A 22 10.65 -35.13 -22.24
CA CYS A 22 10.16 -34.32 -21.14
C CYS A 22 10.18 -35.20 -19.89
N PRO A 23 11.13 -35.04 -18.94
CA PRO A 23 11.06 -35.79 -17.70
C PRO A 23 9.70 -35.49 -17.06
N PRO A 24 8.95 -36.51 -16.60
CA PRO A 24 7.77 -36.24 -15.79
C PRO A 24 8.20 -35.30 -14.66
N ALA A 25 7.55 -34.15 -14.54
CA ALA A 25 7.75 -33.26 -13.41
C ALA A 25 7.33 -34.05 -12.17
N TRP A 26 8.27 -34.73 -11.53
CA TRP A 26 8.04 -35.45 -10.29
C TRP A 26 7.69 -34.40 -9.26
N ALA A 27 6.40 -34.32 -8.91
CA ALA A 27 5.95 -33.57 -7.75
C ALA A 27 6.69 -34.16 -6.54
N SER A 28 7.61 -33.39 -5.99
CA SER A 28 8.32 -33.80 -4.78
C SER A 28 7.37 -33.64 -3.60
N PRO A 29 7.18 -34.68 -2.76
CA PRO A 29 6.47 -34.52 -1.51
C PRO A 29 7.14 -33.42 -0.68
N VAL A 30 6.32 -32.64 0.02
CA VAL A 30 6.75 -31.53 0.86
C VAL A 30 6.34 -31.83 2.29
N GLN A 31 7.29 -31.72 3.21
CA GLN A 31 7.06 -31.87 4.63
C GLN A 31 7.50 -30.61 5.35
N VAL A 32 6.61 -30.06 6.18
CA VAL A 32 6.89 -28.90 7.05
C VAL A 32 6.27 -29.14 8.42
N THR A 33 6.90 -28.61 9.47
CA THR A 33 6.33 -28.59 10.81
C THR A 33 5.80 -27.19 11.13
N ASP A 34 4.55 -27.10 11.58
CA ASP A 34 3.88 -25.83 11.87
C ASP A 34 4.16 -25.32 13.30
N ASP A 35 3.55 -24.20 13.68
CA ASP A 35 3.78 -23.56 14.99
C ASP A 35 3.10 -24.29 16.15
N ALA A 36 2.14 -25.18 15.85
CA ALA A 36 1.51 -26.05 16.82
C ALA A 36 2.27 -27.38 16.98
N GLY A 37 3.35 -27.59 16.23
CA GLY A 37 4.15 -28.81 16.25
C GLY A 37 3.59 -29.95 15.40
N ASN A 38 2.64 -29.65 14.50
CA ASN A 38 2.07 -30.64 13.59
C ASN A 38 2.97 -30.81 12.37
N ASP A 39 3.25 -32.06 11.99
CA ASP A 39 3.92 -32.38 10.74
C ASP A 39 2.91 -32.44 9.59
N LEU A 40 3.01 -31.49 8.67
CA LEU A 40 2.19 -31.42 7.47
C LEU A 40 2.93 -32.09 6.31
N HIS A 41 2.33 -33.16 5.79
CA HIS A 41 2.83 -33.91 4.64
C HIS A 41 1.90 -33.71 3.44
N LEU A 42 2.40 -33.04 2.40
CA LEU A 42 1.67 -32.85 1.14
C LEU A 42 2.40 -33.57 0.01
N SER A 43 1.65 -34.24 -0.87
CA SER A 43 2.22 -34.89 -2.06
C SER A 43 2.71 -33.90 -3.12
N GLU A 44 2.15 -32.69 -3.14
CA GLU A 44 2.54 -31.59 -4.02
C GLU A 44 2.28 -30.22 -3.33
N PRO A 45 2.90 -29.13 -3.80
CA PRO A 45 2.56 -27.79 -3.32
C PRO A 45 1.06 -27.47 -3.50
N PRO A 46 0.41 -26.88 -2.49
CA PRO A 46 -1.02 -26.61 -2.53
C PRO A 46 -1.36 -25.51 -3.55
N LYS A 47 -2.49 -25.66 -4.24
CA LYS A 47 -2.91 -24.81 -5.36
C LYS A 47 -4.15 -23.97 -5.04
N ARG A 48 -4.89 -24.33 -3.98
CA ARG A 48 -6.15 -23.70 -3.56
C ARG A 48 -6.10 -23.40 -2.07
N VAL A 49 -5.36 -22.36 -1.73
CA VAL A 49 -5.09 -21.98 -0.35
C VAL A 49 -6.08 -20.92 0.11
N VAL A 50 -6.66 -21.11 1.29
CA VAL A 50 -7.35 -20.06 2.02
C VAL A 50 -6.47 -19.58 3.17
N SER A 51 -6.16 -18.28 3.20
CA SER A 51 -5.36 -17.68 4.26
C SER A 51 -6.21 -16.84 5.19
N LEU A 52 -6.30 -17.27 6.46
CA LEU A 52 -6.92 -16.51 7.53
C LEU A 52 -5.92 -15.51 8.14
N VAL A 53 -4.62 -15.67 7.91
CA VAL A 53 -3.55 -14.91 8.57
C VAL A 53 -2.94 -13.86 7.62
N PRO A 54 -3.08 -12.54 7.91
CA PRO A 54 -2.59 -11.49 7.02
C PRO A 54 -1.08 -11.51 6.73
N SER A 55 -0.23 -11.90 7.71
CA SER A 55 1.22 -12.04 7.49
C SER A 55 1.55 -13.19 6.53
N ALA A 56 0.83 -14.31 6.60
CA ALA A 56 1.00 -15.41 5.65
C ALA A 56 0.61 -14.99 4.23
N THR A 57 -0.52 -14.28 4.09
CA THR A 57 -0.95 -13.72 2.80
C THR A 57 0.13 -12.83 2.18
N GLU A 58 0.72 -11.94 2.97
CA GLU A 58 1.79 -11.04 2.55
C GLU A 58 3.05 -11.80 2.11
N ILE A 59 3.49 -12.79 2.89
CA ILE A 59 4.65 -13.62 2.56
C ILE A 59 4.42 -14.37 1.25
N LEU A 60 3.24 -14.98 1.05
CA LEU A 60 2.92 -15.72 -0.18
C LEU A 60 2.98 -14.83 -1.44
N PHE A 61 2.45 -13.61 -1.38
CA PHE A 61 2.61 -12.67 -2.49
C PHE A 61 4.07 -12.25 -2.68
N ALA A 62 4.83 -12.02 -1.60
CA ALA A 62 6.22 -11.60 -1.67
C ALA A 62 7.15 -12.66 -2.29
N ILE A 63 6.90 -13.95 -2.03
CA ILE A 63 7.72 -15.06 -2.58
C ILE A 63 7.21 -15.56 -3.94
N GLY A 64 6.18 -14.94 -4.51
CA GLY A 64 5.61 -15.33 -5.82
C GLY A 64 4.76 -16.60 -5.77
N ALA A 65 4.11 -16.87 -4.64
CA ALA A 65 3.15 -17.95 -4.44
C ALA A 65 1.69 -17.45 -4.35
N GLY A 66 1.42 -16.14 -4.50
CA GLY A 66 0.08 -15.56 -4.35
C GLY A 66 -0.99 -16.07 -5.32
N ASP A 67 -0.63 -16.74 -6.41
CA ASP A 67 -1.57 -17.35 -7.34
C ASP A 67 -2.33 -18.53 -6.71
N SER A 68 -1.74 -19.23 -5.72
CA SER A 68 -2.39 -20.33 -5.01
C SER A 68 -3.49 -19.87 -4.05
N LEU A 69 -3.49 -18.59 -3.65
CA LEU A 69 -4.50 -18.03 -2.76
C LEU A 69 -5.84 -17.91 -3.50
N VAL A 70 -6.87 -18.58 -3.01
CA VAL A 70 -8.25 -18.47 -3.51
C VAL A 70 -9.16 -17.69 -2.57
N GLY A 71 -8.79 -17.59 -1.28
CA GLY A 71 -9.52 -16.84 -0.26
C GLY A 71 -8.61 -16.15 0.75
N ILE A 72 -8.97 -14.92 1.15
CA ILE A 72 -8.24 -14.09 2.11
C ILE A 72 -9.20 -13.36 3.05
N THR A 73 -8.71 -12.93 4.22
CA THR A 73 -9.45 -12.01 5.08
C THR A 73 -9.50 -10.61 4.49
N HIS A 74 -10.53 -9.83 4.86
CA HIS A 74 -10.65 -8.45 4.41
C HIS A 74 -9.48 -7.55 4.87
N HIS A 75 -8.77 -7.92 5.95
CA HIS A 75 -7.55 -7.23 6.40
C HIS A 75 -6.34 -7.40 5.45
N SER A 76 -6.47 -8.25 4.44
CA SER A 76 -5.43 -8.54 3.45
C SER A 76 -5.75 -8.01 2.06
N THR A 77 -6.90 -7.35 1.84
CA THR A 77 -7.30 -6.81 0.52
C THR A 77 -6.34 -5.74 0.01
N GLY A 78 -5.68 -5.01 0.93
CA GLY A 78 -4.65 -4.03 0.61
C GLY A 78 -3.28 -4.62 0.22
N VAL A 79 -3.06 -5.94 0.35
CA VAL A 79 -1.80 -6.59 -0.03
C VAL A 79 -1.64 -6.56 -1.55
N ARG A 80 -0.45 -6.20 -2.04
CA ARG A 80 -0.17 -6.13 -3.47
C ARG A 80 -0.40 -7.50 -4.13
N GLY A 81 -1.31 -7.56 -5.10
CA GLY A 81 -1.70 -8.80 -5.80
C GLY A 81 -2.99 -9.45 -5.28
N ALA A 82 -3.55 -8.96 -4.17
CA ALA A 82 -4.78 -9.49 -3.57
C ALA A 82 -6.07 -9.08 -4.32
N ALA A 83 -5.99 -8.15 -5.27
CA ALA A 83 -7.14 -7.71 -6.05
C ALA A 83 -7.82 -8.91 -6.75
N GLY A 84 -9.14 -9.03 -6.55
CA GLY A 84 -9.96 -10.10 -7.13
C GLY A 84 -9.97 -11.42 -6.36
N LYS A 85 -9.26 -11.55 -5.23
CA LYS A 85 -9.34 -12.74 -4.36
C LYS A 85 -10.67 -12.75 -3.59
N SER A 86 -11.19 -13.95 -3.31
CA SER A 86 -12.44 -14.09 -2.55
C SER A 86 -12.24 -13.67 -1.09
N ILE A 87 -13.17 -12.88 -0.56
CA ILE A 87 -13.14 -12.48 0.85
C ILE A 87 -13.90 -13.52 1.67
N ILE A 88 -13.23 -14.06 2.70
CA ILE A 88 -13.77 -15.10 3.58
C ILE A 88 -14.17 -14.58 4.97
N GLY A 89 -14.31 -13.26 5.14
CA GLY A 89 -14.62 -12.62 6.43
C GLY A 89 -13.41 -11.92 7.07
N GLY A 90 -13.52 -11.57 8.34
CA GLY A 90 -12.44 -10.95 9.11
C GLY A 90 -11.48 -11.94 9.73
N PHE A 91 -10.39 -11.41 10.30
CA PHE A 91 -9.39 -12.21 11.01
C PHE A 91 -9.99 -12.86 12.27
N PHE A 92 -10.78 -12.11 13.05
CA PHE A 92 -11.40 -12.64 14.27
C PHE A 92 -12.71 -13.40 14.02
N SER A 93 -13.31 -13.26 12.83
CA SER A 93 -14.63 -13.84 12.51
C SER A 93 -14.72 -14.32 11.06
N PRO A 94 -13.88 -15.30 10.66
CA PRO A 94 -13.92 -15.86 9.32
C PRO A 94 -15.19 -16.71 9.10
N SER A 95 -15.72 -16.69 7.88
CA SER A 95 -16.90 -17.45 7.43
C SER A 95 -16.48 -18.83 6.92
N MET A 96 -16.64 -19.87 7.76
CA MET A 96 -16.25 -21.24 7.38
C MET A 96 -17.07 -21.79 6.21
N GLU A 97 -18.34 -21.40 6.08
CA GLU A 97 -19.16 -21.74 4.90
C GLU A 97 -18.49 -21.27 3.61
N ARG A 98 -18.00 -20.03 3.57
CA ARG A 98 -17.29 -19.49 2.41
C ARG A 98 -15.92 -20.12 2.22
N VAL A 99 -15.20 -20.41 3.31
CA VAL A 99 -13.92 -21.14 3.24
C VAL A 99 -14.13 -22.48 2.54
N MET A 100 -15.12 -23.27 2.97
CA MET A 100 -15.40 -24.59 2.39
C MET A 100 -15.97 -24.50 0.97
N ALA A 101 -16.78 -23.48 0.65
CA ALA A 101 -17.28 -23.25 -0.70
C ALA A 101 -16.15 -23.01 -1.73
N LEU A 102 -14.97 -22.59 -1.28
CA LEU A 102 -13.79 -22.45 -2.13
C LEU A 102 -13.05 -23.77 -2.35
N ASN A 103 -13.49 -24.91 -1.81
CA ASN A 103 -12.83 -26.21 -1.94
C ASN A 103 -11.30 -26.11 -1.76
N PRO A 104 -10.82 -25.66 -0.59
CA PRO A 104 -9.40 -25.46 -0.35
C PRO A 104 -8.67 -26.80 -0.24
N ASP A 105 -7.42 -26.83 -0.70
CA ASP A 105 -6.48 -27.93 -0.46
C ASP A 105 -5.49 -27.61 0.67
N LEU A 106 -5.56 -26.39 1.23
CA LEU A 106 -4.87 -25.98 2.46
C LEU A 106 -5.58 -24.76 3.08
N VAL A 107 -5.73 -24.77 4.41
CA VAL A 107 -6.12 -23.58 5.18
C VAL A 107 -4.95 -23.13 6.06
N ILE A 108 -4.57 -21.85 5.97
CA ILE A 108 -3.56 -21.26 6.86
C ILE A 108 -4.27 -20.46 7.96
N GLY A 109 -4.02 -20.85 9.21
CA GLY A 109 -4.65 -20.27 10.40
C GLY A 109 -3.67 -19.97 11.51
N SER A 110 -4.18 -19.66 12.69
CA SER A 110 -3.42 -19.38 13.92
C SER A 110 -4.23 -19.84 15.13
N ASP A 111 -3.66 -19.81 16.34
CA ASP A 111 -4.34 -20.27 17.56
C ASP A 111 -5.69 -19.57 17.80
N ILE A 112 -5.79 -18.29 17.41
CA ILE A 112 -7.01 -17.48 17.49
C ILE A 112 -8.16 -18.10 16.67
N HIS A 113 -7.82 -18.83 15.61
CA HIS A 113 -8.79 -19.45 14.72
C HIS A 113 -9.16 -20.88 15.14
N SER A 114 -8.64 -21.42 16.24
CA SER A 114 -8.86 -22.82 16.66
C SER A 114 -10.32 -23.26 16.65
N GLN A 115 -11.24 -22.43 17.16
CA GLN A 115 -12.68 -22.72 17.10
C GLN A 115 -13.27 -22.70 15.69
N ALA A 116 -12.77 -21.84 14.80
CA ALA A 116 -13.22 -21.78 13.40
C ALA A 116 -12.66 -22.97 12.60
N ILE A 117 -11.37 -23.26 12.78
CA ILE A 117 -10.66 -24.39 12.19
C ILE A 117 -11.32 -25.72 12.60
N GLY A 118 -11.76 -25.87 13.85
CA GLY A 118 -12.46 -27.06 14.31
C GLY A 118 -13.83 -27.32 13.63
N LYS A 119 -14.34 -26.36 12.84
CA LYS A 119 -15.56 -26.50 12.02
C LYS A 119 -15.26 -26.82 10.56
N ILE A 120 -14.00 -26.99 10.19
CA ILE A 120 -13.61 -27.43 8.85
C ILE A 120 -14.00 -28.90 8.71
N ASP A 121 -14.94 -29.18 7.82
CA ASP A 121 -15.35 -30.54 7.50
C ASP A 121 -14.34 -31.21 6.55
N GLY A 122 -14.05 -32.50 6.79
CA GLY A 122 -13.20 -33.34 5.92
C GLY A 122 -11.70 -33.24 6.21
N ASP A 123 -10.89 -33.91 5.38
CA ASP A 123 -9.43 -34.06 5.55
C ASP A 123 -8.63 -32.85 5.00
N VAL A 124 -9.18 -31.63 5.03
CA VAL A 124 -8.45 -30.45 4.54
C VAL A 124 -7.32 -30.14 5.50
N PRO A 125 -6.04 -30.14 5.05
CA PRO A 125 -4.93 -29.86 5.93
C PRO A 125 -4.96 -28.41 6.40
N VAL A 126 -4.51 -28.21 7.64
CA VAL A 126 -4.41 -26.90 8.28
C VAL A 126 -2.97 -26.64 8.66
N LEU A 127 -2.46 -25.46 8.30
CA LEU A 127 -1.16 -24.96 8.72
C LEU A 127 -1.35 -23.87 9.78
N VAL A 128 -0.86 -24.10 10.99
CA VAL A 128 -0.94 -23.12 12.09
C VAL A 128 0.30 -22.22 12.10
N MET A 129 0.10 -20.90 12.05
CA MET A 129 1.15 -19.88 12.10
C MET A 129 0.84 -18.84 13.17
N ASN A 130 1.72 -18.70 14.14
CA ASN A 130 1.63 -17.78 15.29
C ASN A 130 2.86 -16.88 15.34
N THR A 131 2.66 -15.56 15.26
CA THR A 131 3.76 -14.60 15.28
C THR A 131 3.84 -13.94 16.65
N ARG A 132 4.84 -14.31 17.46
CA ARG A 132 5.08 -13.70 18.78
C ARG A 132 6.38 -12.90 18.81
N ARG A 133 7.40 -13.36 18.10
CA ARG A 133 8.73 -12.76 17.99
C ARG A 133 9.03 -12.37 16.55
N MET A 134 10.00 -11.47 16.35
CA MET A 134 10.52 -11.12 15.02
C MET A 134 11.08 -12.34 14.29
N GLU A 135 11.72 -13.27 15.00
CA GLU A 135 12.31 -14.47 14.39
C GLU A 135 11.24 -15.40 13.78
N ASP A 136 10.01 -15.38 14.31
CA ASP A 136 8.90 -16.15 13.74
C ASP A 136 8.62 -15.73 12.29
N ALA A 137 8.78 -14.43 11.96
CA ALA A 137 8.60 -13.96 10.59
C ALA A 137 9.59 -14.61 9.61
N PHE A 138 10.86 -14.79 10.00
CA PHE A 138 11.86 -15.45 9.15
C PHE A 138 11.57 -16.94 8.98
N ARG A 139 11.22 -17.60 10.08
CA ARG A 139 10.82 -19.01 10.07
C ARG A 139 9.59 -19.23 9.20
N HIS A 140 8.61 -18.33 9.25
CA HIS A 140 7.42 -18.36 8.40
C HIS A 140 7.74 -18.14 6.92
N MET A 141 8.69 -17.25 6.59
CA MET A 141 9.18 -17.11 5.20
C MET A 141 9.82 -18.39 4.69
N GLU A 142 10.67 -19.03 5.49
CA GLU A 142 11.34 -20.29 5.14
C GLU A 142 10.34 -21.45 5.01
N LEU A 143 9.40 -21.55 5.95
CA LEU A 143 8.35 -22.56 5.95
C LEU A 143 7.49 -22.45 4.69
N LEU A 144 6.98 -21.25 4.37
CA LEU A 144 6.18 -21.03 3.17
C LEU A 144 7.03 -21.15 1.89
N GLY A 145 8.29 -20.73 1.93
CA GLY A 145 9.25 -20.98 0.84
C GLY A 145 9.41 -22.47 0.55
N THR A 146 9.45 -23.29 1.59
CA THR A 146 9.53 -24.75 1.47
C THR A 146 8.24 -25.34 0.93
N LEU A 147 7.12 -25.00 1.57
CA LEU A 147 5.78 -25.48 1.25
C LEU A 147 5.38 -25.23 -0.22
N PHE A 148 5.74 -24.06 -0.75
CA PHE A 148 5.37 -23.64 -2.10
C PHE A 148 6.49 -23.81 -3.14
N GLN A 149 7.62 -24.42 -2.78
CA GLN A 149 8.80 -24.57 -3.64
C GLN A 149 9.27 -23.21 -4.22
N ARG A 150 9.44 -22.25 -3.31
CA ARG A 150 9.89 -20.88 -3.53
C ARG A 150 11.05 -20.51 -2.59
N GLN A 151 11.90 -21.48 -2.27
CA GLN A 151 13.01 -21.33 -1.33
C GLN A 151 13.95 -20.20 -1.75
N ALA A 152 14.34 -20.13 -3.03
CA ALA A 152 15.21 -19.05 -3.52
C ALA A 152 14.61 -17.65 -3.33
N GLN A 153 13.29 -17.51 -3.51
CA GLN A 153 12.57 -16.25 -3.28
C GLN A 153 12.44 -15.94 -1.78
N ALA A 154 12.18 -16.94 -0.95
CA ALA A 154 12.14 -16.81 0.50
C ALA A 154 13.52 -16.40 1.07
N ASP A 155 14.60 -17.06 0.64
CA ASP A 155 15.98 -16.76 1.04
C ASP A 155 16.36 -15.33 0.65
N ALA A 156 15.98 -14.89 -0.54
CA ALA A 156 16.22 -13.52 -0.98
C ALA A 156 15.45 -12.50 -0.11
N LEU A 157 14.21 -12.81 0.28
CA LEU A 157 13.38 -11.98 1.15
C LEU A 157 13.93 -11.92 2.59
N ILE A 158 14.33 -13.07 3.16
CA ILE A 158 14.97 -13.17 4.48
C ILE A 158 16.28 -12.38 4.46
N ALA A 159 17.14 -12.61 3.46
CA ALA A 159 18.42 -11.94 3.36
C ALA A 159 18.27 -10.41 3.17
N LYS A 160 17.23 -9.94 2.48
CA LYS A 160 16.90 -8.51 2.40
C LYS A 160 16.62 -7.94 3.79
N ASN A 161 15.70 -8.55 4.52
CA ASN A 161 15.28 -8.09 5.84
C ASN A 161 16.43 -8.15 6.87
N ARG A 162 17.22 -9.23 6.89
CA ARG A 162 18.37 -9.36 7.79
C ARG A 162 19.45 -8.32 7.48
N ARG A 163 19.80 -8.09 6.21
CA ARG A 163 20.76 -7.04 5.83
C ARG A 163 20.34 -5.64 6.29
N GLN A 164 19.04 -5.33 6.23
CA GLN A 164 18.50 -4.07 6.73
C GLN A 164 18.68 -3.97 8.25
N ILE A 165 18.27 -4.99 8.99
CA ILE A 165 18.42 -5.03 10.47
C ILE A 165 19.89 -4.93 10.88
N ASP A 166 20.80 -5.66 10.21
CA ASP A 166 22.24 -5.64 10.49
C ASP A 166 22.88 -4.26 10.20
N LEU A 167 22.41 -3.57 9.16
CA LEU A 167 22.84 -2.20 8.87
C LEU A 167 22.39 -1.25 9.99
N ILE A 168 21.13 -1.34 10.41
CA ILE A 168 20.59 -0.52 11.51
C ILE A 168 21.32 -0.82 12.82
N ALA A 169 21.58 -2.09 13.14
CA ALA A 169 22.32 -2.47 14.33
C ALA A 169 23.72 -1.82 14.35
N ARG A 170 24.44 -1.82 13.22
CA ARG A 170 25.75 -1.15 13.10
C ARG A 170 25.65 0.37 13.27
N LYS A 171 24.64 1.02 12.66
CA LYS A 171 24.43 2.47 12.83
C LYS A 171 24.08 2.83 14.27
N VAL A 172 23.19 2.06 14.91
CA VAL A 172 22.76 2.25 16.30
C VAL A 172 23.91 1.99 17.29
N ALA A 173 24.81 1.06 16.99
CA ALA A 173 25.98 0.80 17.85
C ALA A 173 26.91 2.01 17.99
N ALA A 174 26.92 2.91 17.00
CA ALA A 174 27.66 4.18 17.06
C ALA A 174 26.92 5.29 17.84
N ILE A 175 25.65 5.06 18.23
CA ILE A 175 24.84 6.03 18.97
C ILE A 175 25.09 5.87 20.47
N PRO A 176 25.53 6.94 21.17
CA PRO A 176 25.69 6.94 22.62
C PRO A 176 24.42 6.51 23.36
N GLU A 177 24.57 5.79 24.47
CA GLU A 177 23.42 5.26 25.22
C GLU A 177 22.49 6.38 25.74
N ASP A 178 23.05 7.52 26.15
CA ASP A 178 22.31 8.70 26.62
C ASP A 178 21.48 9.38 25.52
N LYS A 179 21.80 9.12 24.25
CA LYS A 179 21.01 9.62 23.12
C LYS A 179 19.85 8.70 22.74
N ARG A 180 19.84 7.44 23.21
CA ARG A 180 18.79 6.47 22.87
C ARG A 180 17.44 6.92 23.40
N LYS A 181 16.41 6.85 22.54
CA LYS A 181 15.07 7.34 22.88
C LYS A 181 14.23 6.25 23.52
N ARG A 182 13.42 6.62 24.52
CA ARG A 182 12.31 5.79 25.00
C ARG A 182 11.18 5.83 23.98
N VAL A 183 10.86 4.68 23.40
CA VAL A 183 9.91 4.53 22.29
C VAL A 183 8.79 3.63 22.75
N MET A 184 7.54 4.02 22.49
CA MET A 184 6.39 3.18 22.77
C MET A 184 5.41 3.12 21.60
N ARG A 185 4.83 1.93 21.39
CA ARG A 185 3.73 1.72 20.45
C ARG A 185 2.40 1.96 21.15
N LEU A 186 1.55 2.79 20.55
CA LEU A 186 0.16 2.97 20.95
C LEU A 186 -0.72 1.90 20.31
N MET A 187 -1.63 1.35 21.10
CA MET A 187 -2.71 0.45 20.67
C MET A 187 -4.04 0.88 21.28
N GLY A 188 -4.31 2.18 21.25
CA GLY A 188 -5.40 2.80 22.02
C GLY A 188 -6.78 2.46 21.44
N ARG A 189 -7.70 2.07 22.33
CA ARG A 189 -9.14 2.00 22.03
C ARG A 189 -9.88 2.94 22.99
N ASP A 190 -10.46 2.38 24.04
CA ASP A 190 -11.11 3.06 25.17
C ASP A 190 -10.11 3.53 26.25
N ARG A 191 -8.85 3.09 26.19
CA ARG A 191 -7.74 3.47 27.09
C ARG A 191 -6.39 3.36 26.39
N ILE A 192 -5.34 3.94 26.98
CA ILE A 192 -3.96 3.77 26.50
C ILE A 192 -3.49 2.33 26.75
N MET A 193 -3.06 1.67 25.68
CA MET A 193 -2.52 0.32 25.68
C MET A 193 -1.25 0.26 24.83
N THR A 194 -0.40 -0.72 25.14
CA THR A 194 0.87 -0.98 24.45
C THR A 194 1.07 -2.50 24.28
N PRO A 195 1.94 -2.96 23.37
CA PRO A 195 2.35 -4.36 23.34
C PRO A 195 3.06 -4.79 24.63
N GLY A 196 2.84 -6.03 25.07
CA GLY A 196 3.52 -6.62 26.23
C GLY A 196 5.03 -6.79 26.02
N SER A 197 5.76 -7.04 27.10
CA SER A 197 7.24 -7.10 27.10
C SER A 197 7.81 -8.21 26.20
N ASP A 198 7.02 -9.25 25.93
CA ASP A 198 7.30 -10.43 25.10
C ASP A 198 6.87 -10.30 23.62
N SER A 199 6.42 -9.11 23.21
CA SER A 199 5.89 -8.89 21.86
C SER A 199 6.97 -8.56 20.82
N PHE A 200 6.77 -9.02 19.58
CA PHE A 200 7.62 -8.68 18.45
C PHE A 200 7.69 -7.17 18.19
N GLN A 201 6.66 -6.39 18.54
CA GLN A 201 6.69 -4.94 18.39
C GLN A 201 7.72 -4.27 19.30
N ASN A 202 7.89 -4.78 20.53
CA ASN A 202 8.94 -4.33 21.43
C ASN A 202 10.32 -4.83 20.99
N GLU A 203 10.42 -6.01 20.37
CA GLU A 203 11.65 -6.44 19.70
C GLU A 203 12.01 -5.51 18.52
N MET A 204 11.04 -5.10 17.70
CA MET A 204 11.27 -4.17 16.59
C MET A 204 11.71 -2.77 17.07
N ILE A 205 11.18 -2.29 18.19
CA ILE A 205 11.66 -1.06 18.84
C ILE A 205 13.14 -1.20 19.21
N ARG A 206 13.52 -2.29 19.87
CA ARG A 206 14.91 -2.55 20.27
C ARG A 206 15.83 -2.70 19.06
N ALA A 207 15.38 -3.39 18.01
CA ALA A 207 16.12 -3.54 16.74
C ALA A 207 16.32 -2.20 16.03
N ALA A 208 15.37 -1.26 16.16
CA ALA A 208 15.51 0.12 15.68
C ALA A 208 16.38 1.02 16.59
N GLY A 209 16.92 0.46 17.68
CA GLY A 209 17.75 1.16 18.65
C GLY A 209 16.99 1.93 19.73
N GLY A 210 15.67 1.81 19.80
CA GLY A 210 14.87 2.42 20.84
C GLY A 210 14.89 1.63 22.15
N ILE A 211 14.60 2.31 23.26
CA ILE A 211 14.32 1.71 24.56
C ILE A 211 12.81 1.42 24.60
N ALA A 212 12.43 0.14 24.54
CA ALA A 212 11.04 -0.31 24.62
C ALA A 212 10.52 -0.30 26.07
N PRO A 213 9.21 -0.12 26.31
CA PRO A 213 8.64 -0.25 27.65
C PRO A 213 8.72 -1.69 28.15
N ASP A 214 8.93 -1.85 29.45
CA ASP A 214 8.74 -3.09 30.18
C ASP A 214 8.05 -2.79 31.50
N PHE A 215 6.75 -3.08 31.54
CA PHE A 215 5.90 -2.89 32.72
C PHE A 215 5.68 -4.20 33.49
N GLY A 216 6.46 -5.25 33.21
CA GLY A 216 6.26 -6.58 33.81
C GLY A 216 4.98 -7.28 33.35
N LYS A 217 4.41 -6.87 32.21
CA LYS A 217 3.17 -7.43 31.63
C LYS A 217 3.48 -8.07 30.28
N ALA A 218 3.10 -9.35 30.13
CA ALA A 218 3.22 -10.10 28.88
C ALA A 218 1.87 -10.16 28.14
N GLY A 219 1.92 -10.36 26.82
CA GLY A 219 0.74 -10.52 25.96
C GLY A 219 0.71 -9.57 24.77
N SER A 220 -0.22 -9.83 23.84
CA SER A 220 -0.31 -9.07 22.58
C SER A 220 -0.67 -7.59 22.78
N VAL A 221 -1.43 -7.28 23.83
CA VAL A 221 -1.85 -5.92 24.21
C VAL A 221 -2.00 -5.86 25.73
N VAL A 222 -1.43 -4.85 26.37
CA VAL A 222 -1.51 -4.62 27.82
C VAL A 222 -1.91 -3.18 28.13
N PRO A 223 -2.72 -2.92 29.18
CA PRO A 223 -3.08 -1.57 29.57
C PRO A 223 -1.88 -0.85 30.22
N VAL A 224 -1.80 0.45 30.01
CA VAL A 224 -0.79 1.33 30.64
C VAL A 224 -1.49 2.22 31.65
N THR A 225 -0.96 2.29 32.87
CA THR A 225 -1.45 3.24 33.89
C THR A 225 -0.80 4.62 33.71
N GLU A 226 -1.40 5.67 34.26
CA GLU A 226 -0.79 7.01 34.23
C GLU A 226 0.58 7.02 34.93
N ASP A 227 0.74 6.28 36.02
CA ASP A 227 2.03 6.15 36.71
C ASP A 227 3.09 5.48 35.82
N GLU A 228 2.73 4.41 35.11
CA GLU A 228 3.62 3.74 34.15
C GLU A 228 3.99 4.66 32.98
N TRP A 229 3.01 5.39 32.46
CA TRP A 229 3.18 6.37 31.39
C TRP A 229 4.14 7.49 31.79
N MET A 230 3.96 8.06 32.98
CA MET A 230 4.79 9.14 33.52
C MET A 230 6.17 8.65 33.93
N ALA A 231 6.28 7.47 34.54
CA ALA A 231 7.57 6.90 34.92
C ALA A 231 8.41 6.52 33.69
N PHE A 232 7.79 5.95 32.66
CA PHE A 232 8.48 5.67 31.41
C PHE A 232 8.79 6.93 30.61
N ASN A 233 7.94 7.96 30.68
CA ASN A 233 8.07 9.24 29.95
C ASN A 233 8.52 9.02 28.49
N PRO A 234 7.68 8.43 27.61
CA PRO A 234 8.06 8.16 26.24
C PRO A 234 8.52 9.44 25.52
N GLN A 235 9.60 9.33 24.77
CA GLN A 235 10.19 10.43 23.98
C GLN A 235 9.83 10.32 22.49
N PHE A 236 9.31 9.18 22.08
CA PHE A 236 8.81 8.89 20.75
C PHE A 236 7.62 7.95 20.87
N LEU A 237 6.54 8.27 20.16
CA LEU A 237 5.37 7.42 20.07
C LEU A 237 5.12 7.02 18.63
N TYR A 238 4.71 5.76 18.42
CA TYR A 238 4.13 5.37 17.15
C TYR A 238 2.86 4.56 17.28
N GLY A 239 1.96 4.66 16.30
CA GLY A 239 0.77 3.83 16.18
C GLY A 239 0.52 3.39 14.74
N CYS A 240 -0.59 2.70 14.53
CA CYS A 240 -1.14 2.47 13.20
C CYS A 240 -2.28 3.45 12.90
N GLY A 241 -2.78 3.49 11.66
CA GLY A 241 -3.79 4.49 11.23
C GLY A 241 -5.05 4.56 12.11
N GLY A 242 -5.46 3.45 12.73
CA GLY A 242 -6.61 3.41 13.65
C GLY A 242 -6.36 4.06 15.02
N ASP A 243 -5.09 4.22 15.44
CA ASP A 243 -4.74 4.77 16.75
C ASP A 243 -4.71 6.31 16.77
N ARG A 244 -4.81 6.96 15.60
CA ARG A 244 -4.68 8.43 15.51
C ARG A 244 -5.77 9.16 16.26
N GLN A 245 -7.02 8.75 16.06
CA GLN A 245 -8.16 9.39 16.72
C GLN A 245 -8.13 9.17 18.25
N ALA A 246 -7.80 7.95 18.67
CA ALA A 246 -7.61 7.63 20.09
C ALA A 246 -6.48 8.48 20.70
N ALA A 247 -5.34 8.59 20.01
CA ALA A 247 -4.22 9.42 20.43
C ALA A 247 -4.61 10.90 20.62
N GLU A 248 -5.35 11.48 19.67
CA GLU A 248 -5.85 12.86 19.77
C GLU A 248 -6.75 13.08 20.99
N THR A 249 -7.61 12.11 21.31
CA THR A 249 -8.49 12.19 22.49
C THR A 249 -7.71 12.12 23.79
N PHE A 250 -6.80 11.16 23.95
CA PHE A 250 -6.05 11.00 25.19
C PHE A 250 -5.02 12.10 25.42
N PHE A 251 -4.35 12.59 24.38
CA PHE A 251 -3.29 13.61 24.52
C PHE A 251 -3.82 15.01 24.79
N SER A 252 -5.15 15.19 24.83
CA SER A 252 -5.80 16.39 25.34
C SER A 252 -6.03 16.38 26.86
N GLN A 253 -5.87 15.22 27.51
CA GLN A 253 -6.13 15.03 28.94
C GLN A 253 -4.87 15.28 29.77
N ASP A 254 -5.06 15.86 30.97
CA ASP A 254 -4.00 16.04 31.96
C ASP A 254 -3.40 14.67 32.36
N GLY A 255 -2.10 14.62 32.65
CA GLY A 255 -1.35 13.38 32.85
C GLY A 255 -0.80 12.80 31.55
N TRP A 256 -1.67 12.44 30.60
CA TRP A 256 -1.26 11.86 29.32
C TRP A 256 -0.47 12.84 28.44
N ALA A 257 -0.83 14.13 28.46
CA ALA A 257 -0.15 15.18 27.72
C ALA A 257 1.24 15.56 28.26
N ALA A 258 1.62 15.09 29.45
CA ALA A 258 2.78 15.58 30.19
C ALA A 258 4.13 14.95 29.78
N VAL A 259 4.13 13.96 28.87
CA VAL A 259 5.36 13.25 28.47
C VAL A 259 6.04 13.93 27.28
N ASP A 260 7.34 13.67 27.13
CA ASP A 260 8.20 14.32 26.15
C ASP A 260 7.70 14.15 24.71
N ALA A 261 7.23 12.95 24.35
CA ALA A 261 6.74 12.66 23.00
C ALA A 261 5.56 13.55 22.59
N VAL A 262 4.63 13.82 23.51
CA VAL A 262 3.45 14.66 23.23
C VAL A 262 3.86 16.12 23.17
N ARG A 263 4.63 16.60 24.16
CA ARG A 263 5.12 17.99 24.22
C ARG A 263 5.99 18.39 23.02
N GLN A 264 6.76 17.44 22.48
CA GLN A 264 7.66 17.66 21.34
C GLN A 264 7.04 17.25 20.00
N HIS A 265 5.76 16.88 19.97
CA HIS A 265 5.04 16.42 18.77
C HIS A 265 5.74 15.26 18.02
N ARG A 266 6.31 14.31 18.77
CA ARG A 266 6.99 13.11 18.25
C ARG A 266 6.06 11.91 18.25
N ILE A 267 4.92 12.05 17.57
CA ILE A 267 3.90 11.02 17.42
C ILE A 267 3.79 10.68 15.93
N TYR A 268 4.10 9.44 15.58
CA TYR A 268 4.16 8.99 14.18
C TYR A 268 3.18 7.85 13.93
N PHE A 269 2.62 7.79 12.72
CA PHE A 269 1.69 6.73 12.34
C PHE A 269 2.22 6.01 11.12
N PHE A 270 2.21 4.68 11.19
CA PHE A 270 2.68 3.81 10.12
C PHE A 270 1.53 2.94 9.60
N PRO A 271 1.66 2.39 8.39
CA PRO A 271 0.72 1.39 7.89
C PRO A 271 0.59 0.18 8.82
N CYS A 272 -0.62 -0.38 8.93
CA CYS A 272 -0.90 -1.54 9.78
C CYS A 272 -0.06 -2.77 9.38
N GLU A 273 0.24 -2.92 8.09
CA GLU A 273 1.08 -3.99 7.55
C GLU A 273 2.52 -3.96 8.07
N LEU A 274 3.00 -2.81 8.57
CA LEU A 274 4.35 -2.69 9.14
C LEU A 274 4.38 -2.85 10.67
N THR A 275 3.26 -2.59 11.35
CA THR A 275 3.21 -2.44 12.82
C THR A 275 2.38 -3.49 13.54
N CYS A 276 1.33 -3.99 12.89
CA CYS A 276 0.39 -4.94 13.48
C CYS A 276 0.75 -6.40 13.19
N ARG A 277 1.78 -6.65 12.38
CA ARG A 277 2.22 -7.98 11.94
C ARG A 277 3.74 -8.01 11.78
N ALA A 278 4.38 -9.14 12.07
CA ALA A 278 5.74 -9.41 11.63
C ALA A 278 5.66 -10.36 10.41
N GLY A 279 5.96 -9.82 9.23
CA GLY A 279 5.79 -10.50 7.94
C GLY A 279 6.94 -10.18 6.98
N ALA A 280 6.63 -9.98 5.70
CA ALA A 280 7.62 -9.76 4.64
C ALA A 280 8.42 -8.45 4.81
N HIS A 281 7.92 -7.50 5.61
CA HIS A 281 8.43 -6.14 5.73
C HIS A 281 9.08 -5.77 7.08
N VAL A 282 9.48 -6.73 7.90
CA VAL A 282 10.05 -6.46 9.24
C VAL A 282 11.30 -5.55 9.19
N GLY A 283 12.24 -5.82 8.28
CA GLY A 283 13.44 -5.02 8.07
C GLY A 283 13.15 -3.63 7.47
N ASP A 284 12.11 -3.53 6.64
CA ASP A 284 11.64 -2.24 6.11
C ASP A 284 11.13 -1.34 7.25
N PHE A 285 10.32 -1.90 8.16
CA PHE A 285 9.80 -1.16 9.31
C PHE A 285 10.90 -0.75 10.29
N VAL A 286 11.79 -1.67 10.68
CA VAL A 286 12.92 -1.38 11.59
C VAL A 286 13.80 -0.25 11.03
N SER A 287 14.09 -0.28 9.73
CA SER A 287 14.89 0.76 9.06
C SER A 287 14.21 2.13 9.09
N TRP A 288 12.90 2.16 8.81
CA TRP A 288 12.14 3.41 8.79
C TRP A 288 11.97 3.99 10.20
N LEU A 289 11.64 3.14 11.18
CA LEU A 289 11.53 3.54 12.58
C LEU A 289 12.85 4.11 13.10
N ALA A 290 13.98 3.42 12.87
CA ALA A 290 15.30 3.89 13.29
C ALA A 290 15.66 5.26 12.70
N SER A 291 15.35 5.49 11.41
CA SER A 291 15.64 6.76 10.73
C SER A 291 14.78 7.92 11.25
N LEU A 292 13.62 7.64 11.82
CA LEU A 292 12.79 8.65 12.50
C LEU A 292 13.27 8.90 13.94
N ILE A 293 13.70 7.86 14.66
CA ILE A 293 14.25 7.99 16.02
C ILE A 293 15.55 8.81 16.01
N TYR A 294 16.45 8.51 15.05
CA TYR A 294 17.80 9.05 14.96
C TYR A 294 18.00 9.93 13.72
N ARG A 295 17.00 10.77 13.43
CA ARG A 295 16.97 11.61 12.22
C ARG A 295 18.24 12.45 12.07
N GLU A 296 18.67 13.11 13.14
CA GLU A 296 19.84 13.99 13.12
C GLU A 296 21.12 13.19 12.87
N GLU A 297 21.31 12.08 13.59
CA GLU A 297 22.51 11.26 13.48
C GLU A 297 22.60 10.54 12.13
N PHE A 298 21.47 10.11 11.56
CA PHE A 298 21.43 9.42 10.28
C PHE A 298 21.49 10.37 9.08
N SER A 299 21.19 11.66 9.28
CA SER A 299 21.33 12.70 8.23
C SER A 299 22.77 13.15 8.04
N ASP A 300 23.62 12.97 9.06
CA ASP A 300 25.04 13.31 8.99
C ASP A 300 25.79 12.32 8.10
N THR A 301 26.36 12.84 7.01
CA THR A 301 27.16 12.06 6.06
C THR A 301 28.40 11.42 6.67
N ALA A 302 28.92 11.96 7.79
CA ALA A 302 30.04 11.37 8.51
C ALA A 302 29.66 10.03 9.19
N ASN A 303 28.37 9.79 9.40
CA ASN A 303 27.83 8.57 10.01
C ASN A 303 27.30 7.55 8.97
N GLU A 304 27.53 7.79 7.67
CA GLU A 304 27.24 6.82 6.62
C GLU A 304 28.20 5.61 6.73
N MET A 305 27.64 4.41 6.71
CA MET A 305 28.37 3.14 6.83
C MET A 305 28.75 2.57 5.47
N LEU A 306 28.04 2.96 4.40
CA LEU A 306 28.21 2.47 3.05
C LEU A 306 28.59 3.64 2.13
N PRO A 307 29.53 3.45 1.19
CA PRO A 307 29.91 4.49 0.26
C PRO A 307 28.75 4.79 -0.69
N ARG A 308 28.58 6.07 -1.02
CA ARG A 308 27.60 6.49 -2.03
C ARG A 308 28.05 6.08 -3.42
N GLN A 309 27.35 5.14 -4.04
CA GLN A 309 27.73 4.60 -5.35
C GLN A 309 26.56 3.96 -6.08
N VAL A 310 26.68 3.86 -7.41
CA VAL A 310 25.81 3.03 -8.24
C VAL A 310 26.14 1.56 -8.01
N VAL A 311 25.14 0.76 -7.65
CA VAL A 311 25.29 -0.69 -7.40
C VAL A 311 24.61 -1.55 -8.45
N GLN A 312 23.59 -1.02 -9.16
CA GLN A 312 22.91 -1.74 -10.21
C GLN A 312 22.40 -0.78 -11.28
N THR A 313 22.35 -1.23 -12.52
CA THR A 313 21.69 -0.50 -13.61
C THR A 313 20.92 -1.47 -14.49
N ARG A 314 19.66 -1.15 -14.76
CA ARG A 314 18.76 -1.88 -15.66
C ARG A 314 18.40 -0.98 -16.85
N PRO A 315 18.62 -1.41 -18.10
CA PRO A 315 18.21 -0.64 -19.27
C PRO A 315 16.69 -0.55 -19.36
N LEU A 316 16.21 0.55 -19.92
CA LEU A 316 14.80 0.78 -20.25
C LEU A 316 14.71 1.13 -21.74
N ALA A 317 13.90 0.40 -22.49
CA ALA A 317 13.73 0.65 -23.92
C ALA A 317 12.81 1.85 -24.15
N ILE A 318 13.34 2.91 -24.78
CA ILE A 318 12.58 4.06 -25.27
C ILE A 318 12.98 4.30 -26.72
N ASP A 319 12.08 4.00 -27.63
CA ASP A 319 12.32 4.12 -29.07
C ASP A 319 11.90 5.52 -29.55
N LEU A 320 12.81 6.49 -29.34
CA LEU A 320 12.73 7.87 -29.82
C LEU A 320 14.13 8.29 -30.29
N ASN A 321 14.24 8.90 -31.48
CA ASN A 321 15.55 9.25 -32.06
C ASN A 321 16.38 10.19 -31.16
N CYS A 322 15.73 11.12 -30.46
CA CYS A 322 16.38 12.07 -29.58
C CYS A 322 16.98 11.43 -28.30
N VAL A 323 16.53 10.24 -27.90
CA VAL A 323 17.00 9.52 -26.71
C VAL A 323 18.27 8.75 -27.07
N ASP A 324 19.32 8.95 -26.26
CA ASP A 324 20.55 8.17 -26.33
C ASP A 324 20.40 6.88 -25.51
N ARG A 325 20.05 7.02 -24.23
CA ARG A 325 19.92 5.90 -23.31
C ARG A 325 18.91 6.19 -22.21
N ALA A 326 18.00 5.26 -21.94
CA ALA A 326 17.14 5.27 -20.77
C ALA A 326 17.46 4.06 -19.86
N ARG A 327 17.44 4.28 -18.54
CA ARG A 327 17.77 3.25 -17.55
C ARG A 327 17.17 3.56 -16.19
N ILE A 328 17.02 2.53 -15.36
CA ILE A 328 16.81 2.64 -13.92
C ILE A 328 18.11 2.23 -13.24
N THR A 329 18.65 3.11 -12.41
CA THR A 329 19.92 2.91 -11.70
C THR A 329 19.66 2.88 -10.20
N THR A 330 20.08 1.80 -9.55
CA THR A 330 20.08 1.69 -8.08
C THR A 330 21.40 2.20 -7.54
N SER A 331 21.33 3.13 -6.61
CA SER A 331 22.47 3.72 -5.92
C SER A 331 22.31 3.62 -4.41
N ILE A 332 23.39 3.43 -3.69
CA ILE A 332 23.41 3.62 -2.24
C ILE A 332 23.57 5.11 -1.96
N ILE A 333 22.63 5.69 -1.22
CA ILE A 333 22.64 7.09 -0.76
C ILE A 333 22.07 7.08 0.66
N GLN A 334 22.76 7.71 1.62
CA GLN A 334 22.39 7.67 3.04
C GLN A 334 22.25 6.22 3.56
N ASP A 335 23.14 5.33 3.14
CA ASP A 335 23.14 3.88 3.41
C ASP A 335 21.97 3.06 2.83
N PHE A 336 20.97 3.68 2.21
CA PHE A 336 19.80 2.98 1.69
C PHE A 336 19.81 2.89 0.15
N PRO A 337 19.23 1.82 -0.43
CA PRO A 337 19.09 1.70 -1.87
C PRO A 337 18.05 2.69 -2.42
N ASN A 338 18.53 3.70 -3.12
CA ASN A 338 17.74 4.68 -3.86
C ASN A 338 17.72 4.28 -5.34
N LYS A 339 16.67 4.65 -6.09
CA LYS A 339 16.53 4.26 -7.52
C LYS A 339 16.25 5.48 -8.38
N SER A 340 16.99 5.66 -9.47
CA SER A 340 16.81 6.80 -10.39
C SER A 340 16.44 6.31 -11.77
N LEU A 341 15.31 6.76 -12.29
CA LEU A 341 15.06 6.78 -13.73
C LEU A 341 15.96 7.87 -14.34
N ILE A 342 16.78 7.50 -15.33
CA ILE A 342 17.72 8.40 -16.01
C ILE A 342 17.52 8.25 -17.52
N ILE A 343 17.21 9.35 -18.19
CA ILE A 343 17.01 9.43 -19.64
C ILE A 343 17.99 10.45 -20.18
N ASP A 344 18.98 9.96 -20.91
CA ASP A 344 20.01 10.76 -21.57
C ASP A 344 19.63 11.01 -23.03
N PHE A 345 19.86 12.23 -23.50
CA PHE A 345 19.57 12.66 -24.87
C PHE A 345 20.85 12.79 -25.69
N LYS A 346 20.75 12.52 -27.00
CA LYS A 346 21.88 12.65 -27.94
C LYS A 346 22.32 14.11 -28.13
N THR A 347 21.37 15.05 -27.98
CA THR A 347 21.59 16.49 -28.12
C THR A 347 20.74 17.24 -27.08
N PRO A 348 21.14 18.46 -26.67
CA PRO A 348 20.39 19.20 -25.66
C PRO A 348 18.93 19.42 -26.05
N ARG A 349 18.03 19.37 -25.08
CA ARG A 349 16.58 19.49 -25.24
C ARG A 349 16.03 20.72 -24.53
N SER A 350 14.93 21.24 -25.06
CA SER A 350 14.04 22.15 -24.35
C SER A 350 12.93 21.37 -23.67
N LEU A 351 12.56 21.79 -22.47
CA LEU A 351 11.48 21.18 -21.68
C LEU A 351 10.76 22.21 -20.83
N VAL A 352 9.62 21.82 -20.28
CA VAL A 352 9.01 22.47 -19.12
C VAL A 352 8.90 21.47 -17.98
N SER A 353 9.26 21.90 -16.77
CA SER A 353 9.13 21.16 -15.52
C SER A 353 8.22 21.95 -14.58
N THR A 354 7.33 21.29 -13.87
CA THR A 354 6.54 21.94 -12.81
C THR A 354 7.40 22.36 -11.61
N LEU A 355 8.56 21.73 -11.42
CA LEU A 355 9.53 22.08 -10.36
C LEU A 355 10.41 23.28 -10.71
N GLU A 356 10.82 23.38 -11.98
CA GLU A 356 11.90 24.29 -12.39
C GLU A 356 11.48 25.27 -13.49
N GLY A 357 10.22 25.23 -13.93
CA GLY A 357 9.73 26.01 -15.06
C GLY A 357 10.32 25.55 -16.40
N GLN A 358 10.41 26.48 -17.35
CA GLN A 358 10.95 26.20 -18.68
C GLN A 358 12.48 26.17 -18.65
N ARG A 359 13.08 25.13 -19.25
CA ARG A 359 14.53 24.98 -19.35
C ARG A 359 14.97 24.62 -20.76
N SER A 360 16.19 25.02 -21.10
CA SER A 360 16.91 24.67 -22.32
C SER A 360 18.27 24.07 -21.95
N GLU A 361 19.01 23.57 -22.94
CA GLU A 361 20.33 22.95 -22.74
C GLU A 361 20.32 21.73 -21.80
N VAL A 362 19.18 21.02 -21.71
CA VAL A 362 19.05 19.82 -20.85
C VAL A 362 19.49 18.58 -21.62
N LEU A 363 20.46 17.85 -21.07
CA LEU A 363 20.96 16.58 -21.63
C LEU A 363 20.39 15.35 -20.91
N THR A 364 19.87 15.53 -19.70
CA THR A 364 19.33 14.42 -18.90
C THR A 364 18.04 14.85 -18.20
N VAL A 365 17.00 14.02 -18.33
CA VAL A 365 15.84 14.08 -17.43
C VAL A 365 15.74 12.81 -16.59
N GLY A 366 15.08 12.90 -15.44
CA GLY A 366 14.94 11.74 -14.58
C GLY A 366 13.92 11.91 -13.47
N ASN A 367 13.73 10.82 -12.72
CA ASN A 367 12.89 10.77 -11.54
C ASN A 367 13.61 9.94 -10.49
N HIS A 368 13.88 10.54 -9.32
CA HIS A 368 14.65 9.92 -8.26
C HIS A 368 13.74 9.43 -7.13
N TYR A 369 13.75 8.12 -6.89
CA TYR A 369 13.09 7.48 -5.77
C TYR A 369 13.97 7.44 -4.54
N SER A 370 13.43 7.95 -3.42
CA SER A 370 14.00 7.79 -2.08
C SER A 370 13.12 6.84 -1.26
N PRO A 371 13.70 5.82 -0.60
CA PRO A 371 12.93 4.88 0.22
C PRO A 371 12.48 5.52 1.55
N PRO A 372 11.48 4.93 2.26
CA PRO A 372 10.93 5.50 3.49
C PRO A 372 11.96 5.90 4.56
N PRO A 373 13.03 5.13 4.82
CA PRO A 373 14.09 5.54 5.73
C PRO A 373 14.75 6.88 5.36
N CYS A 374 14.85 7.21 4.06
CA CYS A 374 15.47 8.47 3.60
C CYS A 374 14.52 9.68 3.67
N TRP A 375 13.19 9.50 3.74
CA TRP A 375 12.25 10.63 3.66
C TRP A 375 12.46 11.67 4.76
N ALA A 376 12.87 11.22 5.95
CA ALA A 376 13.16 12.09 7.08
C ALA A 376 14.61 12.61 7.10
N LEU A 377 15.51 12.01 6.31
CA LEU A 377 16.95 12.30 6.32
C LEU A 377 17.35 13.29 5.23
N MET A 378 16.48 13.53 4.25
CA MET A 378 16.80 14.41 3.14
C MET A 378 16.96 15.86 3.64
N PRO A 379 17.98 16.60 3.16
CA PRO A 379 18.23 17.96 3.62
C PRO A 379 17.03 18.86 3.35
N MET A 380 16.53 19.53 4.39
CA MET A 380 15.54 20.60 4.26
C MET A 380 16.21 21.79 3.56
N GLY A 381 15.70 22.25 2.41
CA GLY A 381 16.31 23.39 1.71
C GLY A 381 16.03 23.54 0.21
N GLY A 382 15.01 22.87 -0.34
CA GLY A 382 14.65 22.96 -1.76
C GLY A 382 15.43 21.99 -2.65
N LEU A 383 15.46 22.27 -3.95
CA LEU A 383 15.96 21.32 -4.96
C LEU A 383 17.49 21.16 -4.98
N ASP A 384 18.24 22.22 -4.70
CA ASP A 384 19.70 22.20 -4.88
C ASP A 384 20.43 21.21 -3.96
N PRO A 385 20.08 21.07 -2.66
CA PRO A 385 20.62 20.01 -1.81
C PRO A 385 20.35 18.60 -2.35
N LEU A 386 19.17 18.35 -2.95
CA LEU A 386 18.84 17.06 -3.56
C LEU A 386 19.77 16.76 -4.73
N TYR A 387 19.97 17.74 -5.62
CA TYR A 387 20.91 17.58 -6.73
C TYR A 387 22.35 17.40 -6.26
N GLN A 388 22.81 18.13 -5.25
CA GLN A 388 24.16 17.95 -4.67
C GLN A 388 24.35 16.53 -4.11
N CYS A 389 23.30 15.95 -3.53
CA CYS A 389 23.32 14.59 -3.03
C CYS A 389 23.37 13.55 -4.17
N ILE A 390 22.59 13.74 -5.22
CA ILE A 390 22.30 12.69 -6.22
C ILE A 390 23.23 12.77 -7.44
N CYS A 391 23.42 13.97 -8.02
CA CYS A 391 24.15 14.14 -9.29
C CYS A 391 25.57 13.55 -9.27
N PRO A 392 26.39 13.75 -8.21
CA PRO A 392 27.72 13.15 -8.17
C PRO A 392 27.68 11.62 -8.25
N VAL A 393 26.71 10.99 -7.58
CA VAL A 393 26.58 9.52 -7.52
C VAL A 393 26.19 8.95 -8.88
N ILE A 394 25.28 9.61 -9.61
CA ILE A 394 24.83 9.14 -10.94
C ILE A 394 25.67 9.70 -12.11
N GLY A 395 26.74 10.44 -11.81
CA GLY A 395 27.65 11.02 -12.81
C GLY A 395 26.99 12.07 -13.69
N LYS A 396 26.16 12.95 -13.12
CA LYS A 396 25.44 14.02 -13.83
C LYS A 396 25.80 15.40 -13.32
N LYS A 397 25.54 16.42 -14.15
CA LYS A 397 25.76 17.83 -13.80
C LYS A 397 24.41 18.52 -13.62
N ARG A 398 24.24 19.25 -12.51
CA ARG A 398 23.04 20.05 -12.20
C ARG A 398 22.62 20.96 -13.37
N SER A 399 23.57 21.63 -14.00
CA SER A 399 23.33 22.62 -15.06
C SER A 399 22.61 22.06 -16.30
N SER A 400 22.79 20.77 -16.60
CA SER A 400 22.21 20.09 -17.77
C SER A 400 21.24 18.96 -17.41
N THR A 401 20.75 18.92 -16.16
CA THR A 401 19.88 17.87 -15.63
C THR A 401 18.61 18.46 -15.05
N ALA A 402 17.45 17.86 -15.36
CA ALA A 402 16.15 18.18 -14.77
C ALA A 402 15.49 16.90 -14.21
N PHE A 403 15.34 16.81 -12.90
CA PHE A 403 14.84 15.65 -12.18
C PHE A 403 13.55 15.98 -11.44
N LEU A 404 12.70 14.97 -11.35
CA LEU A 404 11.64 14.87 -10.36
C LEU A 404 12.10 14.00 -9.19
N PHE A 405 11.40 14.08 -8.05
CA PHE A 405 11.72 13.32 -6.83
C PHE A 405 10.48 12.64 -6.31
N THR A 406 10.60 11.39 -5.85
CA THR A 406 9.44 10.60 -5.46
C THR A 406 9.65 9.61 -4.32
N GLY A 407 8.58 9.33 -3.59
CA GLY A 407 8.47 8.21 -2.65
C GLY A 407 7.90 6.93 -3.28
N ALA A 408 7.50 6.95 -4.55
CA ALA A 408 7.02 5.77 -5.28
C ALA A 408 8.21 5.00 -5.91
N ASP A 409 8.26 3.68 -5.71
CA ASP A 409 9.41 2.87 -6.09
C ASP A 409 9.53 2.76 -7.63
N MET A 410 10.74 2.96 -8.16
CA MET A 410 11.02 2.84 -9.60
C MET A 410 10.78 1.43 -10.17
N ASP A 411 10.76 0.38 -9.34
CA ASP A 411 10.36 -0.96 -9.80
C ASP A 411 8.88 -1.01 -10.21
N ASN A 412 8.07 -0.06 -9.72
CA ASN A 412 6.66 0.11 -10.04
C ASN A 412 6.42 1.17 -11.14
N LEU A 413 7.48 1.65 -11.81
CA LEU A 413 7.36 2.60 -12.94
C LEU A 413 6.41 2.05 -14.03
N ALA A 414 5.44 2.86 -14.42
CA ALA A 414 4.60 2.62 -15.58
C ALA A 414 5.17 3.35 -16.80
N VAL A 415 5.27 2.66 -17.93
CA VAL A 415 5.71 3.26 -19.20
C VAL A 415 4.62 3.02 -20.23
N LYS A 416 4.00 4.11 -20.70
CA LYS A 416 2.95 4.07 -21.72
C LYS A 416 3.43 4.75 -22.99
N LYS A 417 3.02 4.19 -24.12
CA LYS A 417 3.32 4.70 -25.46
C LYS A 417 2.02 4.81 -26.22
N GLU A 418 1.77 5.97 -26.80
CA GLU A 418 0.69 6.19 -27.77
C GLU A 418 1.28 6.66 -29.10
N ILE A 419 0.70 6.19 -30.19
CA ILE A 419 1.15 6.50 -31.56
C ILE A 419 -0.05 6.92 -32.40
N PHE A 420 0.11 8.02 -33.13
CA PHE A 420 -0.83 8.41 -34.17
C PHE A 420 -0.09 8.92 -35.40
N LYS A 421 -0.15 8.15 -36.50
CA LYS A 421 0.65 8.41 -37.70
C LYS A 421 2.13 8.56 -37.32
N ALA A 422 2.73 9.71 -37.60
CA ALA A 422 4.11 10.01 -37.25
C ALA A 422 4.29 10.47 -35.79
N MET A 423 3.23 10.81 -35.04
CA MET A 423 3.34 11.30 -33.66
C MET A 423 3.51 10.12 -32.70
N THR A 424 4.48 10.22 -31.80
CA THR A 424 4.71 9.26 -30.71
C THR A 424 4.88 10.02 -29.40
N VAL A 425 4.16 9.59 -28.37
CA VAL A 425 4.26 10.10 -27.00
C VAL A 425 4.54 8.94 -26.07
N TYR A 426 5.56 9.09 -25.21
CA TYR A 426 5.78 8.24 -24.06
C TYR A 426 5.41 8.99 -22.79
N ALA A 427 4.76 8.31 -21.84
CA ALA A 427 4.64 8.76 -20.46
C ALA A 427 5.34 7.76 -19.53
N LEU A 428 6.25 8.25 -18.72
CA LEU A 428 6.93 7.50 -17.67
C LEU A 428 6.39 8.00 -16.33
N VAL A 429 5.61 7.16 -15.64
CA VAL A 429 4.77 7.56 -14.50
C VAL A 429 5.10 6.75 -13.26
N THR A 430 5.35 7.44 -12.15
CA THR A 430 5.34 6.85 -10.81
C THR A 430 4.21 7.48 -10.00
N ALA A 431 3.53 6.69 -9.18
CA ALA A 431 2.38 7.16 -8.43
C ALA A 431 2.20 6.36 -7.15
N GLY A 432 1.91 7.05 -6.06
CA GLY A 432 1.44 6.49 -4.80
C GLY A 432 0.38 7.41 -4.21
N VAL A 433 -0.72 6.84 -3.71
CA VAL A 433 -1.90 7.61 -3.26
C VAL A 433 -2.37 7.22 -1.85
N ARG A 434 -1.68 6.31 -1.18
CA ARG A 434 -2.01 5.91 0.20
C ARG A 434 -1.40 6.92 1.19
N GLY A 435 -2.28 7.59 1.95
CA GLY A 435 -1.90 8.45 3.08
C GLY A 435 -1.51 9.89 2.72
N ASN A 436 -1.55 10.28 1.45
CA ASN A 436 -1.13 11.60 0.97
C ASN A 436 -1.98 12.17 -0.18
N ALA A 437 -3.02 11.45 -0.61
CA ALA A 437 -3.90 11.91 -1.68
C ALA A 437 -4.70 13.14 -1.21
N VAL A 438 -4.83 14.15 -2.08
CA VAL A 438 -5.45 15.43 -1.73
C VAL A 438 -6.53 15.82 -2.74
N ARG A 439 -7.58 16.44 -2.22
CA ARG A 439 -8.48 17.31 -2.96
C ARG A 439 -7.95 18.74 -2.82
N MET A 440 -7.10 19.15 -3.77
CA MET A 440 -6.37 20.43 -3.69
C MET A 440 -7.26 21.67 -3.53
N SER A 441 -8.53 21.60 -3.96
CA SER A 441 -9.51 22.69 -3.81
C SER A 441 -10.16 22.78 -2.41
N ARG A 442 -9.85 21.87 -1.48
CA ARG A 442 -10.51 21.77 -0.16
C ARG A 442 -9.55 21.46 0.97
N ASP A 443 -8.58 20.58 0.74
CA ASP A 443 -7.63 20.15 1.77
C ASP A 443 -6.57 21.23 2.05
N VAL A 444 -6.09 21.27 3.29
CA VAL A 444 -5.03 22.20 3.72
C VAL A 444 -3.66 21.66 3.33
N GLY A 445 -2.88 22.47 2.62
CA GLY A 445 -1.50 22.14 2.26
C GLY A 445 -0.53 22.39 3.42
N ASN A 446 -0.06 21.31 4.05
CA ASN A 446 0.85 21.37 5.21
C ASN A 446 2.28 20.86 4.91
N TYR A 447 2.61 20.58 3.64
CA TYR A 447 3.85 19.91 3.26
C TYR A 447 4.51 20.56 2.04
N TYR A 448 5.85 20.58 2.04
CA TYR A 448 6.68 21.03 0.91
C TYR A 448 7.60 19.86 0.51
N GLU A 449 7.27 19.22 -0.63
CA GLU A 449 7.98 18.21 -1.48
C GLU A 449 8.96 17.18 -0.85
N PRO A 450 8.91 15.87 -1.22
CA PRO A 450 8.93 15.35 -2.61
C PRO A 450 7.62 14.75 -3.18
N GLY A 451 7.61 14.59 -4.51
CA GLY A 451 6.47 14.27 -5.39
C GLY A 451 5.99 12.83 -5.44
N THR A 452 4.71 12.56 -5.19
CA THR A 452 4.24 11.15 -5.18
C THR A 452 3.67 10.70 -6.52
N ILE A 453 2.99 11.58 -7.26
CA ILE A 453 2.64 11.35 -8.67
C ILE A 453 3.56 12.18 -9.56
N ASN A 454 4.51 11.50 -10.22
CA ASN A 454 5.46 12.13 -11.13
C ASN A 454 5.28 11.58 -12.54
N MET A 455 5.27 12.46 -13.55
CA MET A 455 5.09 12.09 -14.96
C MET A 455 6.15 12.75 -15.83
N ILE A 456 6.87 11.96 -16.62
CA ILE A 456 7.78 12.48 -17.66
C ILE A 456 7.20 12.12 -19.02
N PHE A 457 6.88 13.14 -19.81
CA PHE A 457 6.42 12.99 -21.18
C PHE A 457 7.56 13.23 -22.16
N LEU A 458 7.82 12.24 -23.01
CA LEU A 458 8.76 12.33 -24.12
C LEU A 458 7.98 12.28 -25.43
N THR A 459 8.30 13.14 -26.38
CA THR A 459 7.68 13.10 -27.70
C THR A 459 8.73 13.07 -28.80
N ASN A 460 8.42 12.49 -29.95
CA ASN A 460 9.28 12.62 -31.12
C ASN A 460 9.10 13.97 -31.84
N MET A 461 8.03 14.72 -31.57
CA MET A 461 7.73 15.99 -32.21
C MET A 461 8.40 17.17 -31.49
N ARG A 462 8.79 18.20 -32.24
CA ARG A 462 9.34 19.43 -31.63
C ARG A 462 8.19 20.29 -31.10
N LEU A 463 8.00 20.31 -29.79
CA LEU A 463 6.98 21.13 -29.14
C LEU A 463 7.45 22.59 -29.01
N THR A 464 6.58 23.55 -29.34
CA THR A 464 6.82 24.96 -28.99
C THR A 464 6.65 25.18 -27.48
N PRO A 465 7.16 26.29 -26.90
CA PRO A 465 6.90 26.63 -25.50
C PRO A 465 5.41 26.62 -25.13
N ARG A 466 4.56 27.14 -26.03
CA ARG A 466 3.10 27.10 -25.89
C ARG A 466 2.57 25.66 -25.87
N ALA A 467 3.03 24.79 -26.75
CA ALA A 467 2.60 23.40 -26.77
C ALA A 467 3.03 22.67 -25.48
N MET A 468 4.26 22.88 -25.01
CA MET A 468 4.76 22.26 -23.78
C MET A 468 3.97 22.68 -22.54
N THR A 469 3.63 23.96 -22.39
CA THR A 469 2.82 24.41 -21.24
C THR A 469 1.38 23.92 -21.33
N ARG A 470 0.77 23.89 -22.52
CA ARG A 470 -0.56 23.29 -22.70
C ARG A 470 -0.60 21.79 -22.43
N ALA A 471 0.49 21.07 -22.72
CA ALA A 471 0.61 19.65 -22.43
C ALA A 471 0.48 19.35 -20.93
N ILE A 472 0.94 20.24 -20.04
CA ILE A 472 0.76 20.10 -18.58
C ILE A 472 -0.73 20.04 -18.21
N ILE A 473 -1.57 20.86 -18.86
CA ILE A 473 -3.02 20.86 -18.63
C ILE A 473 -3.61 19.52 -19.09
N SER A 474 -3.31 19.07 -20.32
CA SER A 474 -3.82 17.79 -20.82
C SER A 474 -3.35 16.59 -19.99
N ALA A 475 -2.12 16.60 -19.51
CA ALA A 475 -1.63 15.59 -18.58
C ALA A 475 -2.36 15.63 -17.23
N THR A 476 -2.65 16.82 -16.71
CA THR A 476 -3.39 17.02 -15.45
C THR A 476 -4.83 16.53 -15.56
N GLU A 477 -5.54 16.84 -16.66
CA GLU A 477 -6.90 16.33 -16.91
C GLU A 477 -6.91 14.80 -16.97
N GLY A 478 -5.99 14.19 -17.71
CA GLY A 478 -5.88 12.72 -17.78
C GLY A 478 -5.55 12.08 -16.42
N LYS A 479 -4.67 12.73 -15.63
CA LYS A 479 -4.34 12.32 -14.26
C LYS A 479 -5.56 12.35 -13.35
N THR A 480 -6.27 13.48 -13.30
CA THR A 480 -7.43 13.66 -12.42
C THR A 480 -8.57 12.72 -12.79
N ALA A 481 -8.83 12.49 -14.08
CA ALA A 481 -9.80 11.49 -14.53
C ALA A 481 -9.44 10.08 -14.04
N ALA A 482 -8.15 9.68 -14.11
CA ALA A 482 -7.72 8.38 -13.61
C ALA A 482 -7.93 8.20 -12.09
N LEU A 483 -7.71 9.26 -11.29
CA LEU A 483 -7.97 9.23 -9.85
C LEU A 483 -9.47 9.14 -9.54
N GLN A 484 -10.30 9.88 -10.26
CA GLN A 484 -11.74 9.86 -10.12
C GLN A 484 -12.33 8.48 -10.48
N ASP A 485 -11.91 7.91 -11.60
CA ASP A 485 -12.37 6.59 -12.07
C ASP A 485 -11.88 5.44 -11.17
N LEU A 486 -10.85 5.68 -10.36
CA LEU A 486 -10.37 4.76 -9.34
C LEU A 486 -10.98 5.03 -7.97
N ASP A 487 -11.91 5.97 -7.81
CA ASP A 487 -12.47 6.41 -6.52
C ASP A 487 -11.36 6.60 -5.46
N ILE A 488 -10.29 7.32 -5.83
CA ILE A 488 -9.23 7.68 -4.86
C ILE A 488 -9.77 8.78 -3.95
N ARG A 489 -9.78 8.53 -2.65
CA ARG A 489 -10.26 9.48 -1.63
C ARG A 489 -9.15 10.38 -1.13
N SER A 490 -9.52 11.58 -0.69
CA SER A 490 -8.61 12.44 0.08
C SER A 490 -8.17 11.72 1.35
N SER A 491 -6.88 11.79 1.68
CA SER A 491 -6.36 11.26 2.94
C SER A 491 -6.72 12.13 4.15
N TYR A 492 -7.27 13.33 3.92
CA TYR A 492 -7.65 14.30 4.94
C TYR A 492 -9.17 14.33 5.16
N GLN A 493 -9.94 14.23 4.07
CA GLN A 493 -11.41 14.23 4.08
C GLN A 493 -11.95 13.00 3.32
N PRO A 494 -11.65 11.78 3.79
CA PRO A 494 -11.87 10.56 3.03
C PRO A 494 -13.35 10.25 2.77
N LEU A 495 -14.25 10.67 3.68
CA LEU A 495 -15.70 10.51 3.53
C LEU A 495 -16.27 11.42 2.44
N ASN A 496 -15.81 12.67 2.38
CA ASN A 496 -16.51 13.73 1.65
C ASN A 496 -15.77 14.17 0.37
N ALA A 497 -14.49 13.84 0.21
CA ALA A 497 -13.70 14.35 -0.91
C ALA A 497 -13.00 13.24 -1.71
N ALA A 498 -13.28 13.21 -3.02
CA ALA A 498 -12.44 12.51 -3.99
C ALA A 498 -11.16 13.34 -4.26
N ALA A 499 -10.02 12.66 -4.33
CA ALA A 499 -8.72 13.28 -4.59
C ALA A 499 -8.56 13.71 -6.05
N THR A 500 -7.81 14.78 -6.27
CA THR A 500 -7.48 15.31 -7.61
C THR A 500 -5.99 15.15 -7.95
N GLY A 501 -5.18 14.75 -6.97
CA GLY A 501 -3.75 14.56 -7.06
C GLY A 501 -3.17 14.12 -5.72
N THR A 502 -1.86 14.24 -5.59
CA THR A 502 -1.15 14.31 -4.30
C THR A 502 -0.63 15.73 -4.08
N GLY A 503 -0.30 16.07 -2.83
CA GLY A 503 0.18 17.42 -2.49
C GLY A 503 1.48 17.83 -3.18
N THR A 504 2.11 16.92 -3.94
CA THR A 504 3.46 17.08 -4.48
C THR A 504 3.57 16.63 -5.95
N ASP A 505 2.45 16.56 -6.68
CA ASP A 505 2.43 16.09 -8.08
C ASP A 505 3.36 16.90 -9.00
N ASN A 506 4.16 16.21 -9.81
CA ASN A 506 5.12 16.88 -10.70
C ASN A 506 5.16 16.30 -12.13
N ILE A 507 5.40 17.17 -13.11
CA ILE A 507 5.38 16.83 -14.54
C ILE A 507 6.57 17.46 -15.27
N ILE A 508 7.23 16.68 -16.11
CA ILE A 508 8.18 17.16 -17.13
C ILE A 508 7.61 16.85 -18.52
N VAL A 509 7.64 17.81 -19.43
CA VAL A 509 7.35 17.60 -20.87
C VAL A 509 8.58 17.97 -21.69
N VAL A 510 9.13 17.01 -22.43
CA VAL A 510 10.36 17.18 -23.22
C VAL A 510 10.03 17.29 -24.71
N ALA A 511 10.59 18.31 -25.38
CA ALA A 511 10.47 18.47 -26.82
C ALA A 511 11.36 17.48 -27.60
N GLY A 512 10.81 16.89 -28.65
CA GLY A 512 11.53 16.04 -29.61
C GLY A 512 12.27 16.83 -30.69
N ASP A 513 12.70 16.12 -31.73
CA ASP A 513 13.47 16.62 -32.88
C ASP A 513 12.70 16.61 -34.21
N GLY A 514 11.48 16.06 -34.24
CA GLY A 514 10.63 15.97 -35.41
C GLY A 514 9.90 17.29 -35.77
N PRO A 515 8.88 17.20 -36.64
CA PRO A 515 8.06 18.35 -37.04
C PRO A 515 7.52 19.17 -35.87
N VAL A 516 7.36 20.47 -36.10
CA VAL A 516 6.91 21.42 -35.07
C VAL A 516 5.43 21.23 -34.77
N ILE A 517 5.09 21.18 -33.47
CA ILE A 517 3.72 21.17 -32.97
C ILE A 517 3.55 22.36 -32.03
N ASP A 518 2.60 23.24 -32.35
CA ASP A 518 2.34 24.48 -31.59
C ASP A 518 1.19 24.37 -30.58
N ASN A 519 0.44 23.26 -30.58
CA ASN A 519 -0.69 23.07 -29.68
C ASN A 519 -0.75 21.63 -29.14
N ALA A 520 -0.93 21.51 -27.83
CA ALA A 520 -1.14 20.25 -27.12
C ALA A 520 -2.34 20.32 -26.14
N GLY A 521 -3.37 21.13 -26.45
CA GLY A 521 -4.62 21.14 -25.66
C GLY A 521 -5.66 20.11 -26.11
N GLY A 522 -6.82 20.07 -25.45
CA GLY A 522 -7.86 19.03 -25.64
C GLY A 522 -8.39 18.84 -27.07
N HIS A 523 -8.39 19.86 -27.93
CA HIS A 523 -8.79 19.75 -29.34
C HIS A 523 -7.65 19.36 -30.29
N SER A 524 -6.46 19.10 -29.76
CA SER A 524 -5.28 18.74 -30.56
C SER A 524 -4.96 17.26 -30.38
N LYS A 525 -4.46 16.63 -31.45
CA LYS A 525 -4.04 15.23 -31.38
C LYS A 525 -2.89 15.03 -30.38
N MET A 526 -1.95 15.97 -30.28
CA MET A 526 -0.87 15.89 -29.29
C MET A 526 -1.41 15.92 -27.85
N GLY A 527 -2.37 16.80 -27.55
CA GLY A 527 -3.02 16.87 -26.24
C GLY A 527 -3.78 15.58 -25.90
N GLU A 528 -4.52 15.00 -26.86
CA GLU A 528 -5.19 13.71 -26.70
C GLU A 528 -4.21 12.58 -26.33
N LEU A 529 -3.09 12.45 -27.06
CA LEU A 529 -2.10 11.39 -26.81
C LEU A 529 -1.45 11.57 -25.42
N ILE A 530 -1.16 12.81 -25.01
CA ILE A 530 -0.63 13.11 -23.68
C ILE A 530 -1.64 12.78 -22.59
N ALA A 531 -2.90 13.19 -22.74
CA ALA A 531 -3.95 12.89 -21.76
C ALA A 531 -4.20 11.38 -21.62
N ARG A 532 -4.25 10.63 -22.73
CA ARG A 532 -4.44 9.17 -22.73
C ARG A 532 -3.27 8.43 -22.08
N THR A 533 -2.04 8.80 -22.43
CA THR A 533 -0.85 8.21 -21.81
C THR A 533 -0.75 8.56 -20.33
N ALA A 534 -1.14 9.78 -19.91
CA ALA A 534 -1.22 10.17 -18.51
C ALA A 534 -2.23 9.31 -17.73
N TYR A 535 -3.46 9.19 -18.26
CA TYR A 535 -4.52 8.38 -17.67
C TYR A 535 -4.11 6.91 -17.51
N ALA A 536 -3.66 6.28 -18.60
CA ALA A 536 -3.26 4.88 -18.59
C ALA A 536 -2.01 4.63 -17.73
N GLY A 537 -1.06 5.58 -17.75
CA GLY A 537 0.18 5.51 -16.97
C GLY A 537 -0.09 5.62 -15.48
N LEU A 538 -0.96 6.54 -15.07
CA LEU A 538 -1.32 6.72 -13.66
C LEU A 538 -2.02 5.49 -13.09
N ARG A 539 -3.01 4.93 -13.80
CA ARG A 539 -3.73 3.73 -13.35
C ARG A 539 -2.79 2.55 -13.16
N GLU A 540 -1.87 2.32 -14.10
CA GLU A 540 -0.87 1.25 -13.96
C GLU A 540 0.11 1.51 -12.81
N ALA A 541 0.58 2.75 -12.64
CA ALA A 541 1.50 3.11 -11.57
C ALA A 541 0.85 2.93 -10.18
N ILE A 542 -0.40 3.38 -10.00
CA ILE A 542 -1.17 3.18 -8.77
C ILE A 542 -1.39 1.69 -8.49
N PHE A 543 -1.74 0.90 -9.52
CA PHE A 543 -1.87 -0.55 -9.38
C PHE A 543 -0.56 -1.20 -8.92
N LYS A 544 0.56 -0.90 -9.58
CA LYS A 544 1.87 -1.47 -9.24
C LYS A 544 2.33 -1.05 -7.85
N GLN A 545 2.13 0.20 -7.46
CA GLN A 545 2.60 0.76 -6.19
C GLN A 545 1.70 0.42 -4.99
N ASN A 546 0.38 0.51 -5.14
CA ASN A 546 -0.57 0.41 -4.02
C ASN A 546 -1.53 -0.78 -4.12
N GLY A 547 -1.50 -1.55 -5.22
CA GLY A 547 -2.42 -2.66 -5.47
C GLY A 547 -3.86 -2.22 -5.79
N ILE A 548 -4.09 -0.92 -5.98
CA ILE A 548 -5.43 -0.36 -6.16
C ILE A 548 -5.91 -0.57 -7.61
N VAL A 549 -7.13 -1.07 -7.74
CA VAL A 549 -7.86 -1.28 -9.00
C VAL A 549 -9.24 -0.61 -8.93
N GLY A 550 -9.93 -0.49 -10.06
CA GLY A 550 -11.36 -0.23 -10.05
C GLY A 550 -12.14 -1.48 -9.61
N GLY A 551 -13.36 -1.31 -9.09
CA GLY A 551 -14.19 -2.45 -8.66
C GLY A 551 -13.68 -3.17 -7.41
N ARG A 552 -13.07 -2.43 -6.48
CA ARG A 552 -12.68 -2.95 -5.15
C ARG A 552 -13.91 -3.39 -4.37
N ASP A 553 -13.74 -4.41 -3.53
CA ASP A 553 -14.77 -4.88 -2.63
C ASP A 553 -15.17 -3.84 -1.57
N ILE A 554 -16.32 -4.06 -0.93
CA ILE A 554 -16.87 -3.11 0.02
C ILE A 554 -15.95 -2.84 1.22
N PHE A 555 -15.19 -3.83 1.70
CA PHE A 555 -14.32 -3.66 2.84
C PHE A 555 -13.14 -2.75 2.50
N GLN A 556 -12.56 -2.91 1.31
CA GLN A 556 -11.53 -1.99 0.82
C GLN A 556 -12.12 -0.59 0.55
N ARG A 557 -13.35 -0.46 0.05
CA ARG A 557 -13.99 0.86 -0.14
C ARG A 557 -14.29 1.59 1.18
N LEU A 558 -14.64 0.85 2.23
CA LEU A 558 -14.76 1.35 3.60
C LEU A 558 -13.38 1.76 4.16
N PHE A 559 -12.37 0.91 3.98
CA PHE A 559 -11.00 1.20 4.40
C PHE A 559 -10.44 2.47 3.74
N ASP A 560 -10.65 2.64 2.43
CA ASP A 560 -10.23 3.83 1.67
C ASP A 560 -10.96 5.10 2.16
N ARG A 561 -12.08 4.94 2.88
CA ARG A 561 -12.85 6.00 3.54
C ARG A 561 -12.50 6.18 5.03
N HIS A 562 -11.46 5.49 5.51
CA HIS A 562 -11.07 5.41 6.92
C HIS A 562 -12.17 4.89 7.85
N LEU A 563 -13.02 3.99 7.33
CA LEU A 563 -14.05 3.30 8.09
C LEU A 563 -13.65 1.84 8.26
N SER A 564 -13.29 1.43 9.47
CA SER A 564 -13.22 0.02 9.84
C SER A 564 -14.50 -0.42 10.54
N ILE A 565 -14.87 -1.69 10.40
CA ILE A 565 -16.05 -2.24 11.08
C ILE A 565 -15.91 -2.10 12.60
N SER A 566 -14.71 -2.33 13.13
CA SER A 566 -14.44 -2.09 14.56
C SER A 566 -14.70 -0.64 14.98
N GLN A 567 -14.32 0.35 14.16
CA GLN A 567 -14.61 1.76 14.45
C GLN A 567 -16.09 2.08 14.36
N LEU A 568 -16.81 1.50 13.38
CA LEU A 568 -18.25 1.65 13.27
C LEU A 568 -18.97 1.10 14.49
N VAL A 569 -18.55 -0.08 14.99
CA VAL A 569 -19.12 -0.66 16.21
C VAL A 569 -18.79 0.19 17.45
N SER A 570 -17.51 0.54 17.66
CA SER A 570 -17.10 1.31 18.84
C SER A 570 -17.64 2.74 18.85
N GLY A 571 -17.87 3.32 17.67
CA GLY A 571 -18.42 4.67 17.51
C GLY A 571 -19.94 4.72 17.41
N SER A 572 -20.63 3.57 17.42
CA SER A 572 -22.09 3.52 17.37
C SER A 572 -22.71 3.72 18.75
N HIS A 573 -23.79 4.50 18.81
CA HIS A 573 -24.64 4.59 20.00
C HIS A 573 -25.68 3.46 19.97
N CYS A 574 -25.30 2.22 20.31
CA CYS A 574 -26.25 1.11 20.42
C CYS A 574 -26.16 0.38 21.76
N ASP A 575 -27.30 0.24 22.44
CA ASP A 575 -27.42 -0.60 23.66
C ASP A 575 -27.43 -2.11 23.34
N CYS A 576 -27.58 -2.46 22.05
CA CYS A 576 -27.49 -3.83 21.53
C CYS A 576 -26.05 -4.39 21.49
N LEU A 577 -25.07 -3.57 21.83
CA LEU A 577 -23.67 -3.94 21.90
C LEU A 577 -23.44 -4.82 23.13
N GLY A 578 -23.70 -6.11 23.00
CA GLY A 578 -23.15 -7.12 23.91
C GLY A 578 -21.61 -7.14 23.79
N GLU A 579 -21.04 -8.24 23.34
CA GLU A 579 -19.61 -8.25 23.00
C GLU A 579 -19.36 -7.55 21.64
N ALA A 580 -18.70 -6.39 21.65
CA ALA A 580 -18.43 -5.57 20.45
C ALA A 580 -17.79 -6.36 19.29
N ASN A 581 -16.92 -7.33 19.60
CA ASN A 581 -16.32 -8.19 18.58
C ASN A 581 -17.35 -9.13 17.91
N ALA A 582 -18.30 -9.66 18.68
CA ALA A 582 -19.35 -10.53 18.15
C ALA A 582 -20.30 -9.74 17.22
N PHE A 583 -20.64 -8.50 17.58
CA PHE A 583 -21.45 -7.64 16.73
C PHE A 583 -20.71 -7.23 15.45
N ALA A 584 -19.41 -6.88 15.54
CA ALA A 584 -18.58 -6.64 14.37
C ALA A 584 -18.56 -7.85 13.42
N GLY A 585 -18.47 -9.07 13.96
CA GLY A 585 -18.59 -10.30 13.18
C GLY A 585 -19.94 -10.43 12.45
N LYS A 586 -21.06 -10.05 13.08
CA LYS A 586 -22.39 -10.05 12.43
C LYS A 586 -22.44 -9.07 11.25
N ILE A 587 -21.87 -7.86 11.40
CA ILE A 587 -21.76 -6.88 10.31
C ILE A 587 -20.91 -7.43 9.17
N GLU A 588 -19.76 -8.02 9.49
CA GLU A 588 -18.90 -8.66 8.49
C GLU A 588 -19.67 -9.71 7.69
N GLN A 589 -20.46 -10.57 8.34
CA GLN A 589 -21.26 -11.58 7.64
C GLN A 589 -22.31 -10.95 6.71
N VAL A 590 -23.01 -9.89 7.14
CA VAL A 590 -23.96 -9.16 6.27
C VAL A 590 -23.23 -8.59 5.06
N LEU A 591 -22.06 -7.97 5.25
CA LEU A 591 -21.28 -7.37 4.18
C LEU A 591 -20.60 -8.40 3.25
N LEU A 592 -20.64 -9.70 3.54
CA LEU A 592 -20.21 -10.75 2.61
C LEU A 592 -21.28 -11.06 1.54
N ASP A 593 -22.52 -10.62 1.73
CA ASP A 593 -23.60 -10.76 0.76
C ASP A 593 -23.57 -9.63 -0.28
N PRO A 594 -23.46 -9.93 -1.58
CA PRO A 594 -23.40 -8.92 -2.65
C PRO A 594 -24.55 -7.91 -2.65
N ARG A 595 -25.73 -8.28 -2.14
CA ARG A 595 -26.91 -7.39 -2.08
C ARG A 595 -26.66 -6.20 -1.15
N TYR A 596 -26.09 -6.47 0.03
CA TYR A 596 -25.80 -5.43 1.02
C TYR A 596 -24.51 -4.67 0.68
N GLN A 597 -23.57 -5.31 -0.04
CA GLN A 597 -22.45 -4.59 -0.65
C GLN A 597 -22.96 -3.52 -1.63
N GLY A 598 -23.77 -3.91 -2.62
CA GLY A 598 -24.31 -2.97 -3.62
C GLY A 598 -25.16 -1.85 -3.01
N PHE A 599 -25.89 -2.15 -1.93
CA PHE A 599 -26.60 -1.12 -1.15
C PHE A 599 -25.64 -0.08 -0.55
N LEU A 600 -24.56 -0.52 0.09
CA LEU A 600 -23.59 0.40 0.70
C LEU A 600 -22.77 1.16 -0.37
N GLU A 601 -22.52 0.55 -1.53
CA GLU A 601 -21.92 1.23 -2.67
C GLU A 601 -22.81 2.35 -3.22
N ALA A 602 -24.13 2.11 -3.31
CA ALA A 602 -25.11 3.12 -3.68
C ALA A 602 -25.14 4.26 -2.66
N ALA A 603 -25.08 3.94 -1.37
CA ALA A 603 -24.97 4.92 -0.29
C ALA A 603 -23.77 5.86 -0.49
N MET A 604 -22.60 5.32 -0.82
CA MET A 604 -21.40 6.10 -1.08
C MET A 604 -21.54 7.00 -2.32
N ALA A 605 -22.16 6.49 -3.40
CA ALA A 605 -22.40 7.27 -4.62
C ALA A 605 -23.39 8.42 -4.38
N LEU A 606 -24.47 8.17 -3.62
CA LEU A 606 -25.43 9.19 -3.21
C LEU A 606 -24.78 10.23 -2.29
N SER A 607 -23.91 9.80 -1.39
CA SER A 607 -23.13 10.68 -0.51
C SER A 607 -22.23 11.62 -1.32
N ASP A 608 -21.51 11.09 -2.31
CA ASP A 608 -20.70 11.92 -3.21
C ASP A 608 -21.56 12.86 -4.09
N GLY A 609 -22.78 12.44 -4.44
CA GLY A 609 -23.75 13.27 -5.19
C GLY A 609 -24.34 14.40 -4.35
N ALA A 610 -24.64 14.13 -3.08
CA ALA A 610 -25.12 15.08 -2.09
C ALA A 610 -24.10 16.18 -1.82
N GLU A 611 -22.85 15.79 -1.60
CA GLU A 611 -21.73 16.69 -1.39
C GLU A 611 -21.42 17.60 -2.59
N ARG A 612 -21.86 17.20 -3.79
CA ARG A 612 -21.77 17.99 -5.03
C ARG A 612 -23.05 18.77 -5.33
N GLU A 613 -24.04 18.73 -4.45
CA GLU A 613 -25.36 19.33 -4.64
C GLU A 613 -26.10 18.81 -5.90
N THR A 614 -25.75 17.61 -6.34
CA THR A 614 -26.38 16.93 -7.50
C THR A 614 -27.49 15.97 -7.10
N VAL A 615 -27.58 15.65 -5.80
CA VAL A 615 -28.65 14.84 -5.18
C VAL A 615 -29.06 15.52 -3.89
N SER A 616 -30.34 15.82 -3.70
CA SER A 616 -30.82 16.57 -2.51
C SER A 616 -32.05 15.96 -1.83
N ASP A 617 -32.82 15.13 -2.53
CA ASP A 617 -33.97 14.41 -1.98
C ASP A 617 -33.62 12.94 -1.75
N PHE A 618 -33.73 12.50 -0.49
CA PHE A 618 -33.42 11.13 -0.09
C PHE A 618 -34.67 10.32 0.28
N GLY A 619 -35.90 10.82 0.09
CA GLY A 619 -37.11 10.13 0.57
C GLY A 619 -37.32 8.72 -0.01
N PHE A 620 -36.98 8.49 -1.28
CA PHE A 620 -36.99 7.12 -1.84
C PHE A 620 -35.88 6.25 -1.26
N TYR A 621 -34.74 6.85 -0.97
CA TYR A 621 -33.60 6.14 -0.39
C TYR A 621 -33.85 5.78 1.09
N GLU A 622 -34.54 6.63 1.86
CA GLU A 622 -35.04 6.32 3.22
C GLU A 622 -35.93 5.06 3.23
N ASN A 623 -36.88 4.97 2.30
CA ASN A 623 -37.74 3.80 2.18
C ASN A 623 -36.93 2.53 1.83
N TRP A 624 -35.91 2.65 0.98
CA TRP A 624 -35.02 1.53 0.68
C TRP A 624 -34.20 1.11 1.91
N CYS A 625 -33.75 2.07 2.74
CA CYS A 625 -33.06 1.78 3.99
C CYS A 625 -33.96 0.98 4.96
N LEU A 626 -35.24 1.32 5.10
CA LEU A 626 -36.21 0.55 5.90
C LEU A 626 -36.42 -0.88 5.37
N ASP A 627 -36.57 -1.05 4.05
CA ASP A 627 -36.68 -2.38 3.43
C ASP A 627 -35.41 -3.23 3.67
N VAL A 628 -34.23 -2.64 3.55
CA VAL A 628 -32.96 -3.33 3.85
C VAL A 628 -32.88 -3.75 5.31
N ALA A 629 -33.22 -2.86 6.25
CA ALA A 629 -33.25 -3.19 7.67
C ALA A 629 -34.21 -4.35 7.94
N GLY A 630 -35.43 -4.31 7.38
CA GLY A 630 -36.41 -5.38 7.54
C GLY A 630 -35.98 -6.72 6.96
N ARG A 631 -35.29 -6.72 5.81
CA ARG A 631 -34.71 -7.95 5.24
C ARG A 631 -33.62 -8.56 6.12
N ILE A 632 -32.80 -7.74 6.77
CA ILE A 632 -31.76 -8.22 7.69
C ILE A 632 -32.40 -8.77 8.97
N ALA A 633 -33.41 -8.08 9.51
CA ALA A 633 -34.14 -8.48 10.71
C ALA A 633 -34.99 -9.76 10.49
N GLY A 634 -35.48 -9.97 9.27
CA GLY A 634 -36.46 -11.02 8.96
C GLY A 634 -37.91 -10.62 9.27
N SER A 635 -38.14 -9.36 9.64
CA SER A 635 -39.44 -8.77 9.98
C SER A 635 -39.56 -7.35 9.42
N LYS A 636 -40.77 -6.77 9.46
CA LYS A 636 -40.96 -5.38 9.04
C LYS A 636 -40.29 -4.44 10.05
N VAL A 637 -39.52 -3.48 9.55
CA VAL A 637 -38.92 -2.38 10.34
C VAL A 637 -39.64 -1.09 9.94
N ASP A 638 -40.29 -0.43 10.90
CA ASP A 638 -41.08 0.80 10.66
C ASP A 638 -40.26 2.09 10.86
N HIS A 639 -39.15 2.02 11.60
CA HIS A 639 -38.26 3.16 11.85
C HIS A 639 -36.82 2.66 12.01
N LEU A 640 -35.84 3.48 11.60
CA LEU A 640 -34.43 3.19 11.82
C LEU A 640 -33.99 3.75 13.17
N VAL A 641 -33.19 2.98 13.90
CA VAL A 641 -32.48 3.48 15.08
C VAL A 641 -31.28 4.29 14.61
N ASP A 642 -31.13 5.47 15.19
CA ASP A 642 -30.10 6.42 14.80
C ASP A 642 -28.81 6.19 15.60
N HIS A 643 -27.91 5.39 15.04
CA HIS A 643 -26.62 5.04 15.64
C HIS A 643 -25.47 5.93 15.16
N PHE A 644 -25.66 6.60 14.02
CA PHE A 644 -24.64 7.37 13.31
C PHE A 644 -25.11 8.82 13.01
N SER A 645 -25.87 9.43 13.92
CA SER A 645 -26.34 10.81 13.78
C SER A 645 -25.19 11.81 13.72
N GLY A 646 -25.42 12.94 13.04
CA GLY A 646 -24.59 14.13 13.10
C GLY A 646 -23.68 14.33 11.88
N ASP A 647 -22.95 15.44 11.89
CA ASP A 647 -22.12 15.89 10.75
C ASP A 647 -20.86 15.03 10.50
N ALA A 648 -20.66 13.97 11.30
CA ALA A 648 -19.50 13.08 11.20
C ALA A 648 -19.55 12.18 9.95
N TYR A 649 -20.74 11.87 9.44
CA TYR A 649 -20.95 10.99 8.29
C TYR A 649 -21.85 11.67 7.25
N PRO A 650 -21.61 11.44 5.93
CA PRO A 650 -22.57 11.84 4.91
C PRO A 650 -23.95 11.23 5.16
N ALA A 651 -25.01 12.02 5.00
CA ALA A 651 -26.37 11.58 5.32
C ALA A 651 -26.77 10.25 4.65
N PRO A 652 -26.56 10.02 3.33
CA PRO A 652 -26.93 8.74 2.72
C PRO A 652 -26.13 7.54 3.26
N LEU A 653 -24.87 7.75 3.65
CA LEU A 653 -24.05 6.72 4.27
C LEU A 653 -24.53 6.42 5.69
N SER A 654 -24.83 7.45 6.49
CA SER A 654 -25.38 7.29 7.84
C SER A 654 -26.70 6.49 7.81
N MET A 655 -27.61 6.82 6.90
CA MET A 655 -28.87 6.08 6.73
C MET A 655 -28.66 4.60 6.40
N ALA A 656 -27.72 4.27 5.51
CA ALA A 656 -27.41 2.88 5.19
C ALA A 656 -26.79 2.12 6.37
N LEU A 657 -25.89 2.76 7.11
CA LEU A 657 -25.29 2.18 8.30
C LEU A 657 -26.36 1.95 9.39
N ASN A 658 -27.23 2.94 9.63
CA ASN A 658 -28.38 2.81 10.54
C ASN A 658 -29.31 1.67 10.12
N ALA A 659 -29.57 1.47 8.82
CA ALA A 659 -30.36 0.35 8.32
C ALA A 659 -29.74 -1.01 8.63
N ILE A 660 -28.43 -1.16 8.38
CA ILE A 660 -27.72 -2.42 8.68
C ILE A 660 -27.71 -2.70 10.18
N PHE A 661 -27.43 -1.69 11.00
CA PHE A 661 -27.37 -1.83 12.45
C PHE A 661 -28.73 -2.12 13.07
N THR A 662 -29.77 -1.38 12.68
CA THR A 662 -31.15 -1.61 13.12
C THR A 662 -31.58 -3.03 12.75
N GLY A 663 -31.37 -3.43 11.50
CA GLY A 663 -31.74 -4.76 11.04
C GLY A 663 -31.03 -5.88 11.81
N LEU A 664 -29.76 -5.69 12.17
CA LEU A 664 -29.01 -6.66 12.99
C LEU A 664 -29.42 -6.68 14.46
N ALA A 665 -29.80 -5.53 15.02
CA ALA A 665 -30.27 -5.43 16.40
C ALA A 665 -31.66 -6.06 16.59
N GLU A 666 -32.54 -5.93 15.59
CA GLU A 666 -33.88 -6.51 15.60
C GLU A 666 -33.93 -7.97 15.14
N LYS A 667 -32.85 -8.47 14.52
CA LYS A 667 -32.72 -9.88 14.17
C LYS A 667 -32.67 -10.71 15.45
N GLY A 668 -33.81 -11.34 15.79
CA GLY A 668 -33.91 -12.24 16.95
C GLY A 668 -32.79 -13.29 16.94
N GLU A 669 -32.33 -13.71 18.12
CA GLU A 669 -31.39 -14.83 18.20
C GLU A 669 -32.02 -16.08 17.56
N PRO A 670 -31.25 -16.81 16.72
CA PRO A 670 -31.76 -17.95 15.97
C PRO A 670 -32.30 -19.09 16.84
#